data_AF-A0A420N7H6-F1
#
_entry.id   AF-A0A420N7H6-F1
#
_cell.length_a   1.000
_cell.length_b   1.000
_cell.length_c   1.000
_cell.angle_alpha   90.00
_cell.angle_beta   90.00
_cell.angle_gamma   90.00
#
_symmetry.space_group_name_H-M   'P 1'
#
loop_
_entity.id
_entity.type
_entity.pdbx_description
1 polymer ?
#
loop_
_entity_poly.entity_id
_entity_poly.type
_entity_poly.pdbx_seq_one_letter_code
_entity_poly.pdbx_strand_id
1 'polypeptide(L)'
;MAFQEAFDNVLAEIDDWIELPKLEGDIFGHLKFKAAVGNIFEVPDKLYLRRLLYDTKIVVVVAESKKAMMDKNLMPRVTATRRAALQDGQLVTSDVVVYSYGELFTLLKSFRDPLFWNQASQNFCHPFTMFLMDVDPDFSAEFVLALNAATVFASTFNDNQQNPNTVVRLMTMSSERIHPFITKLFNHFDYCQFFELPELEDRYAPKHVASADMNKVLRKIKSWIGKEGQNQKNTIITFCGEDLMPDEWRGDPFIQDFRQVQVIHPGILDIIKASNENMLISFPETFEADFALEISGNVHIVGSVVQRRRILDRQTGHEVEVTLKLSKREREAQISAASWFNIDDTKVRFYAPANYITSPKFDFPRRMKFACEQIDGFVAAWTDLEDWPDQTFEILEILNVENGGTNQNNALSATAARDGIDYYDIGAALDQTWKRLQVQGLIGLTFTDFALGTAIPADRARFFHDLNQVTMHNGKAAHATAIQSAPNLSQLKMHLVAALWVGMKRLVEVDWQDYNGNVDLEIRSLIGFSSAAAIARYGTLWSKLGLMEAVWAKHAAGFCPNSTASHVIDGRISASTLARSKWMTYRQSISALAAREGIAMPSVDGFFHRDFKIEEDDYNQLCRHFMRAYSNQVAIVTKSRNRWEIVDFSSGEHLECTDDVLHLVNWAELIQREEGSSVLGFYTTASRASRRARTKISDWNWIPARLWEDWDRTLRSNRHKGTEAFKMQGASGRSLGSHGSHKNPDEV
;
A
#
# COMPACT_ATOMS: atom_id res chain seq x y z
N MET A 1 -32.03 15.19 19.71
CA MET A 1 -31.79 15.44 21.15
C MET A 1 -31.07 14.26 21.80
N ALA A 2 -31.57 13.03 21.73
CA ALA A 2 -30.91 11.86 22.36
C ALA A 2 -29.46 11.56 21.89
N PHE A 3 -29.13 11.69 20.60
CA PHE A 3 -27.76 11.43 20.10
C PHE A 3 -26.75 12.46 20.61
N GLN A 4 -27.07 13.76 20.57
CA GLN A 4 -26.15 14.82 20.99
C GLN A 4 -25.83 14.71 22.48
N GLU A 5 -26.84 14.44 23.30
CA GLU A 5 -26.67 14.24 24.74
C GLU A 5 -25.80 13.02 25.03
N ALA A 6 -26.04 11.89 24.37
CA ALA A 6 -25.21 10.69 24.53
C ALA A 6 -23.78 10.88 23.99
N PHE A 7 -23.60 11.62 22.89
CA PHE A 7 -22.28 12.00 22.38
C PHE A 7 -21.53 12.88 23.39
N ASP A 8 -22.19 13.90 23.95
CA ASP A 8 -21.59 14.79 24.94
C ASP A 8 -21.26 14.08 26.26
N ASN A 9 -22.00 13.03 26.63
CA ASN A 9 -21.72 12.18 27.79
C ASN A 9 -20.45 11.33 27.56
N VAL A 10 -20.33 10.64 26.43
CA VAL A 10 -19.12 9.85 26.12
C VAL A 10 -17.89 10.74 26.07
N LEU A 11 -18.01 11.96 25.52
CA LEU A 11 -16.91 12.91 25.54
C LEU A 11 -16.53 13.37 26.94
N ALA A 12 -17.49 13.48 27.87
CA ALA A 12 -17.19 13.80 29.26
C ALA A 12 -16.46 12.64 29.96
N GLU A 13 -16.83 11.39 29.67
CA GLU A 13 -16.11 10.21 30.19
C GLU A 13 -14.66 10.17 29.70
N ILE A 14 -14.42 10.53 28.43
CA ILE A 14 -13.06 10.63 27.87
C ILE A 14 -12.30 11.79 28.51
N ASP A 15 -12.96 12.93 28.75
CA ASP A 15 -12.38 14.11 29.40
C ASP A 15 -11.86 13.76 30.80
N ASP A 16 -12.69 13.08 31.60
CA ASP A 16 -12.36 12.60 32.93
C ASP A 16 -11.17 11.61 32.89
N TRP A 17 -11.16 10.69 31.91
CA TRP A 17 -10.09 9.71 31.74
C TRP A 17 -8.71 10.32 31.45
N ILE A 18 -8.65 11.48 30.79
CA ILE A 18 -7.39 12.18 30.52
C ILE A 18 -6.73 12.65 31.83
N GLU A 19 -7.51 13.06 32.82
CA GLU A 19 -7.02 13.64 34.08
C GLU A 19 -6.69 12.62 35.17
N LEU A 20 -7.20 11.38 35.05
CA LEU A 20 -6.98 10.36 36.07
C LEU A 20 -5.47 10.16 36.33
N PRO A 21 -4.99 10.33 37.57
CA PRO A 21 -3.59 10.01 37.90
C PRO A 21 -3.34 8.52 37.64
N LYS A 22 -2.11 8.19 37.23
CA LYS A 22 -1.69 6.79 36.99
C LYS A 22 -1.73 5.99 38.30
N LEU A 23 -2.88 5.41 38.63
CA LEU A 23 -3.04 4.54 39.78
C LEU A 23 -3.47 3.11 39.38
N GLU A 24 -4.18 2.92 38.27
CA GLU A 24 -4.55 1.60 37.72
C GLU A 24 -4.75 1.71 36.19
N GLY A 25 -4.33 0.71 35.41
CA GLY A 25 -5.03 0.24 34.20
C GLY A 25 -5.27 1.16 32.98
N ASP A 26 -4.95 2.46 33.02
CA ASP A 26 -5.71 3.44 32.24
C ASP A 26 -4.96 4.08 31.07
N ILE A 27 -3.80 3.59 30.63
CA ILE A 27 -3.01 4.29 29.58
C ILE A 27 -3.69 4.23 28.20
N PHE A 28 -4.40 3.14 27.91
CA PHE A 28 -4.91 2.84 26.58
C PHE A 28 -6.44 2.89 26.49
N GLY A 29 -6.94 3.42 25.37
CA GLY A 29 -8.36 3.53 25.08
C GLY A 29 -8.72 3.11 23.66
N HIS A 30 -9.98 2.77 23.45
CA HIS A 30 -10.56 2.57 22.12
C HIS A 30 -11.93 3.22 22.02
N LEU A 31 -12.10 4.10 21.04
CA LEU A 31 -13.34 4.77 20.71
C LEU A 31 -13.95 4.17 19.44
N LYS A 32 -15.08 3.48 19.58
CA LYS A 32 -15.90 3.09 18.45
C LYS A 32 -16.83 4.24 18.07
N PHE A 33 -16.85 4.60 16.79
CA PHE A 33 -17.76 5.60 16.23
C PHE A 33 -18.37 5.10 14.92
N LYS A 34 -19.20 5.92 14.26
CA LYS A 34 -19.73 5.65 12.91
C LYS A 34 -19.01 6.49 11.87
N ALA A 35 -18.41 5.84 10.86
CA ALA A 35 -17.60 6.49 9.82
C ALA A 35 -18.30 7.74 9.24
N ALA A 36 -19.47 7.60 8.62
CA ALA A 36 -20.09 8.66 7.80
C ALA A 36 -20.55 9.94 8.54
N VAL A 37 -20.42 10.02 9.87
CA VAL A 37 -20.95 11.13 10.68
C VAL A 37 -19.94 12.28 10.86
N GLY A 38 -18.68 12.13 10.45
CA GLY A 38 -17.67 13.18 10.64
C GLY A 38 -16.97 13.15 12.00
N ASN A 39 -17.21 12.09 12.80
CA ASN A 39 -16.69 11.95 14.16
C ASN A 39 -15.16 12.07 14.27
N ILE A 40 -14.43 11.69 13.22
CA ILE A 40 -12.96 11.80 13.17
C ILE A 40 -12.45 13.25 13.35
N PHE A 41 -13.26 14.26 12.99
CA PHE A 41 -12.96 15.68 13.24
C PHE A 41 -13.72 16.23 14.45
N GLU A 42 -14.95 15.76 14.69
CA GLU A 42 -15.80 16.29 15.77
C GLU A 42 -15.30 15.92 17.17
N VAL A 43 -14.81 14.69 17.35
CA VAL A 43 -14.24 14.22 18.63
C VAL A 43 -13.05 15.10 19.07
N PRO A 44 -11.98 15.27 18.27
CA PRO A 44 -10.86 16.11 18.67
C PRO A 44 -11.24 17.59 18.84
N ASP A 45 -12.14 18.14 18.01
CA ASP A 45 -12.63 19.51 18.13
C ASP A 45 -13.35 19.76 19.47
N LYS A 46 -14.25 18.85 19.85
CA LYS A 46 -15.03 18.95 21.08
C LYS A 46 -14.20 18.68 22.33
N LEU A 47 -13.26 17.74 22.27
CA LEU A 47 -12.28 17.53 23.35
C LEU A 47 -11.40 18.77 23.53
N TYR A 48 -10.92 19.38 22.44
CA TYR A 48 -10.15 20.62 22.51
C TYR A 48 -10.94 21.76 23.18
N LEU A 49 -12.22 21.91 22.83
CA LEU A 49 -13.09 22.92 23.44
C LEU A 49 -13.23 22.72 24.97
N ARG A 50 -13.36 21.49 25.44
CA ARG A 50 -13.44 21.15 26.87
C ARG A 50 -12.11 21.39 27.59
N ARG A 51 -11.00 21.05 26.92
CA ARG A 51 -9.65 21.07 27.47
C ARG A 51 -8.89 22.37 27.24
N LEU A 52 -9.52 23.42 26.70
CA LEU A 52 -8.85 24.63 26.21
C LEU A 52 -7.89 25.29 27.22
N LEU A 53 -8.22 25.21 28.52
CA LEU A 53 -7.51 25.86 29.63
C LEU A 53 -6.67 24.89 30.49
N TYR A 54 -6.57 23.61 30.11
CA TYR A 54 -6.06 22.53 30.96
C TYR A 54 -4.70 21.98 30.54
N ASP A 55 -3.79 22.82 30.00
CA ASP A 55 -2.42 22.45 29.61
C ASP A 55 -2.36 21.09 28.88
N THR A 56 -3.23 20.90 27.88
CA THR A 56 -3.43 19.61 27.21
C THR A 56 -2.97 19.68 25.77
N LYS A 57 -2.23 18.65 25.33
CA LYS A 57 -1.88 18.47 23.92
C LYS A 57 -2.65 17.30 23.33
N ILE A 58 -3.46 17.58 22.31
CA ILE A 58 -4.19 16.57 21.55
C ILE A 58 -3.42 16.31 20.25
N VAL A 59 -2.89 15.10 20.12
CA VAL A 59 -2.14 14.64 18.95
C VAL A 59 -3.06 13.76 18.12
N VAL A 60 -3.60 14.29 17.04
CA VAL A 60 -4.47 13.53 16.14
C VAL A 60 -3.62 12.86 15.06
N VAL A 61 -3.79 11.56 14.89
CA VAL A 61 -2.94 10.74 14.02
C VAL A 61 -3.84 10.04 13.01
N VAL A 62 -3.59 10.27 11.73
CA VAL A 62 -4.42 9.74 10.63
C VAL A 62 -3.57 9.22 9.47
N ALA A 63 -4.19 8.57 8.49
CA ALA A 63 -3.49 8.26 7.24
C ALA A 63 -3.05 9.54 6.51
N GLU A 64 -1.95 9.49 5.76
CA GLU A 64 -1.45 10.62 4.96
C GLU A 64 -2.54 11.22 4.05
N SER A 65 -3.37 10.35 3.47
CA SER A 65 -4.51 10.76 2.66
C SER A 65 -5.52 11.60 3.43
N LYS A 66 -5.77 11.30 4.72
CA LYS A 66 -6.74 12.02 5.55
C LYS A 66 -6.16 13.31 6.15
N LYS A 67 -4.83 13.46 6.25
CA LYS A 67 -4.19 14.63 6.89
C LYS A 67 -4.63 15.96 6.29
N ALA A 68 -4.60 16.09 4.96
CA ALA A 68 -5.03 17.31 4.28
C ALA A 68 -6.51 17.66 4.55
N MET A 69 -7.33 16.67 4.90
CA MET A 69 -8.71 16.93 5.34
C MET A 69 -8.78 17.48 6.75
N MET A 70 -7.98 16.94 7.68
CA MET A 70 -7.89 17.45 9.04
C MET A 70 -7.48 18.93 9.03
N ASP A 71 -6.50 19.28 8.19
CA ASP A 71 -6.04 20.67 8.02
C ASP A 71 -7.13 21.60 7.47
N LYS A 72 -8.03 21.08 6.63
CA LYS A 72 -9.15 21.84 6.06
C LYS A 72 -10.39 21.91 6.97
N ASN A 73 -10.62 20.92 7.83
CA ASN A 73 -11.87 20.78 8.58
C ASN A 73 -11.69 20.97 10.08
N LEU A 74 -10.69 20.32 10.69
CA LEU A 74 -10.43 20.41 12.14
C LEU A 74 -9.68 21.71 12.48
N MET A 75 -8.55 21.98 11.82
CA MET A 75 -7.67 23.09 12.19
C MET A 75 -8.34 24.48 12.14
N PRO A 76 -9.26 24.77 11.18
CA PRO A 76 -10.00 26.03 11.20
C PRO A 76 -10.96 26.15 12.39
N ARG A 77 -11.57 25.04 12.83
CA ARG A 77 -12.44 25.02 14.03
C ARG A 77 -11.62 25.27 15.29
N VAL A 78 -10.50 24.56 15.46
CA VAL A 78 -9.53 24.78 16.54
C VAL A 78 -9.06 26.25 16.57
N THR A 79 -8.72 26.82 15.41
CA THR A 79 -8.28 28.22 15.30
C THR A 79 -9.39 29.20 15.67
N ALA A 80 -10.63 28.95 15.24
CA ALA A 80 -11.78 29.77 15.59
C ALA A 80 -12.07 29.73 17.10
N THR A 81 -12.04 28.54 17.70
CA THR A 81 -12.21 28.32 19.15
C THR A 81 -11.12 29.04 19.94
N ARG A 82 -9.84 28.87 19.58
CA ARG A 82 -8.71 29.59 20.20
C ARG A 82 -8.86 31.10 20.07
N ARG A 83 -9.26 31.60 18.90
CA ARG A 83 -9.45 33.05 18.69
C ARG A 83 -10.58 33.61 19.55
N ALA A 84 -11.72 32.93 19.62
CA ALA A 84 -12.86 33.36 20.42
C ALA A 84 -12.47 33.43 21.91
N ALA A 85 -11.81 32.40 22.43
CA ALA A 85 -11.34 32.38 23.81
C ALA A 85 -10.35 33.52 24.13
N LEU A 86 -9.38 33.79 23.25
CA LEU A 86 -8.44 34.90 23.42
C LEU A 86 -9.14 36.27 23.36
N GLN A 87 -10.19 36.42 22.55
CA GLN A 87 -11.01 37.64 22.50
C GLN A 87 -11.81 37.84 23.79
N ASP A 88 -12.24 36.75 24.42
CA ASP A 88 -12.92 36.74 25.72
C ASP A 88 -11.93 36.89 26.91
N GLY A 89 -10.63 37.07 26.64
CA GLY A 89 -9.59 37.26 27.66
C GLY A 89 -9.14 35.99 28.37
N GLN A 90 -9.50 34.81 27.84
CA GLN A 90 -9.09 33.53 28.41
C GLN A 90 -7.64 33.19 28.03
N LEU A 91 -6.89 32.59 28.96
CA LEU A 91 -5.55 32.07 28.69
C LEU A 91 -5.66 30.68 28.05
N VAL A 92 -5.41 30.59 26.75
CA VAL A 92 -5.38 29.30 26.05
C VAL A 92 -4.03 28.64 26.24
N THR A 93 -4.00 27.47 26.88
CA THR A 93 -2.75 26.73 27.13
C THR A 93 -2.68 25.37 26.44
N SER A 94 -3.81 24.90 25.90
CA SER A 94 -3.88 23.64 25.16
C SER A 94 -3.57 23.79 23.66
N ASP A 95 -3.11 22.69 23.06
CA ASP A 95 -2.70 22.63 21.66
C ASP A 95 -3.25 21.38 20.95
N VAL A 96 -3.46 21.52 19.63
CA VAL A 96 -3.88 20.41 18.75
C VAL A 96 -2.93 20.34 17.58
N VAL A 97 -2.37 19.16 17.36
CA VAL A 97 -1.48 18.87 16.22
C VAL A 97 -1.99 17.67 15.45
N VAL A 98 -1.77 17.68 14.14
CA VAL A 98 -2.16 16.57 13.25
C VAL A 98 -0.90 16.00 12.60
N TYR A 99 -0.71 14.69 12.74
CA TYR A 99 0.35 13.94 12.07
C TYR A 99 -0.23 12.84 11.20
N SER A 100 0.47 12.50 10.12
CA SER A 100 0.27 11.21 9.49
C SER A 100 0.94 10.09 10.30
N TYR A 101 0.58 8.82 10.04
CA TYR A 101 1.25 7.67 10.67
C TYR A 101 2.78 7.72 10.49
N GLY A 102 3.24 7.96 9.26
CA GLY A 102 4.68 8.06 8.95
C GLY A 102 5.37 9.24 9.65
N GLU A 103 4.71 10.40 9.76
CA GLU A 103 5.22 11.56 10.49
C GLU A 103 5.34 11.28 11.99
N LEU A 104 4.31 10.68 12.60
CA LEU A 104 4.35 10.33 14.02
C LEU A 104 5.48 9.34 14.29
N PHE A 105 5.57 8.26 13.48
CA PHE A 105 6.62 7.27 13.65
C PHE A 105 8.01 7.91 13.56
N THR A 106 8.23 8.79 12.57
CA THR A 106 9.50 9.51 12.41
C THR A 106 9.79 10.48 13.56
N LEU A 107 8.76 11.17 14.07
CA LEU A 107 8.87 12.05 15.23
C LEU A 107 9.26 11.27 16.48
N LEU A 108 8.55 10.18 16.80
CA LEU A 108 8.84 9.35 17.97
C LEU A 108 10.22 8.70 17.85
N LYS A 109 10.62 8.25 16.65
CA LYS A 109 12.00 7.82 16.39
C LYS A 109 13.02 8.91 16.69
N SER A 110 12.71 10.18 16.43
CA SER A 110 13.65 11.29 16.70
C SER A 110 13.86 11.55 18.19
N PHE A 111 12.96 11.05 19.06
CA PHE A 111 13.13 11.12 20.51
C PHE A 111 14.07 10.03 21.03
N ARG A 112 14.57 9.14 20.16
CA ARG A 112 15.56 8.12 20.54
C ARG A 112 16.83 8.77 21.05
N ASP A 113 17.08 8.59 22.33
CA ASP A 113 18.38 8.80 22.96
C ASP A 113 18.71 7.51 23.73
N PRO A 114 19.78 6.79 23.37
CA PRO A 114 20.20 5.55 24.03
C PRO A 114 20.42 5.68 25.55
N LEU A 115 20.60 6.90 26.05
CA LEU A 115 20.81 7.20 27.45
C LEU A 115 19.58 7.89 28.10
N PHE A 116 18.73 8.57 27.31
CA PHE A 116 17.64 9.41 27.83
C PHE A 116 16.42 9.48 26.90
N TRP A 117 15.81 8.31 26.58
CA TRP A 117 14.62 8.12 25.73
C TRP A 117 13.47 9.16 25.90
N ASN A 118 13.40 9.84 27.05
CA ASN A 118 12.35 10.79 27.41
C ASN A 118 12.78 12.27 27.48
N GLN A 119 14.08 12.61 27.45
CA GLN A 119 14.51 14.01 27.56
C GLN A 119 14.22 14.81 26.28
N ALA A 120 14.47 14.23 25.11
CA ALA A 120 14.17 14.85 23.83
C ALA A 120 12.67 15.13 23.63
N SER A 121 11.81 14.35 24.29
CA SER A 121 10.35 14.49 24.26
C SER A 121 9.79 15.51 25.27
N GLN A 122 10.58 16.05 26.20
CA GLN A 122 10.07 16.98 27.23
C GLN A 122 9.44 18.24 26.62
N ASN A 123 9.97 18.72 25.49
CA ASN A 123 9.40 19.86 24.78
C ASN A 123 8.18 19.49 23.92
N PHE A 124 7.93 18.19 23.72
CA PHE A 124 6.78 17.72 22.96
C PHE A 124 5.56 17.51 23.85
N CYS A 125 5.73 16.96 25.06
CA CYS A 125 4.63 16.61 25.95
C CYS A 125 4.21 17.80 26.83
N HIS A 126 2.90 18.04 26.90
CA HIS A 126 2.28 18.89 27.92
C HIS A 126 1.94 18.05 29.17
N PRO A 127 1.61 18.65 30.33
CA PRO A 127 1.13 17.93 31.52
C PRO A 127 0.10 16.84 31.20
N PHE A 128 -0.80 17.09 30.26
CA PHE A 128 -1.66 16.05 29.68
C PHE A 128 -1.41 15.96 28.17
N THR A 129 -1.05 14.79 27.67
CA THR A 129 -0.86 14.55 26.23
C THR A 129 -1.70 13.34 25.81
N MET A 130 -2.57 13.51 24.82
CA MET A 130 -3.45 12.44 24.33
C MET A 130 -3.20 12.20 22.84
N PHE A 131 -2.84 10.97 22.49
CA PHE A 131 -2.83 10.51 21.11
C PHE A 131 -4.22 9.99 20.73
N LEU A 132 -4.82 10.57 19.70
CA LEU A 132 -6.06 10.12 19.06
C LEU A 132 -5.72 9.54 17.69
N MET A 133 -5.61 8.22 17.61
CA MET A 133 -5.15 7.53 16.42
C MET A 133 -6.30 6.87 15.67
N ASP A 134 -6.61 7.37 14.48
CA ASP A 134 -7.54 6.72 13.56
C ASP A 134 -7.00 5.34 13.17
N VAL A 135 -7.86 4.32 13.21
CA VAL A 135 -7.47 2.96 12.85
C VAL A 135 -7.49 2.85 11.33
N ASP A 136 -6.32 2.56 10.75
CA ASP A 136 -6.25 2.18 9.34
C ASP A 136 -7.02 0.88 9.15
N PRO A 137 -8.13 0.90 8.38
CA PRO A 137 -8.96 -0.28 8.26
C PRO A 137 -8.19 -1.41 7.57
N ASP A 138 -7.18 -1.13 6.73
CA ASP A 138 -6.36 -2.15 6.07
C ASP A 138 -5.09 -2.53 6.84
N PHE A 139 -4.80 -1.92 8.00
CA PHE A 139 -3.58 -2.14 8.76
C PHE A 139 -2.33 -2.02 7.86
N SER A 140 -2.06 -0.83 7.32
CA SER A 140 -0.79 -0.56 6.64
C SER A 140 0.41 -0.69 7.59
N ALA A 141 1.57 -0.94 7.01
CA ALA A 141 2.84 -0.98 7.75
C ALA A 141 3.09 0.34 8.51
N GLU A 142 2.78 1.49 7.91
CA GLU A 142 2.90 2.80 8.58
C GLU A 142 2.03 2.88 9.83
N PHE A 143 0.76 2.47 9.73
CA PHE A 143 -0.16 2.44 10.87
C PHE A 143 0.36 1.53 11.99
N VAL A 144 0.77 0.30 11.67
CA VAL A 144 1.23 -0.67 12.67
C VAL A 144 2.53 -0.21 13.35
N LEU A 145 3.47 0.34 12.58
CA LEU A 145 4.72 0.89 13.12
C LEU A 145 4.46 2.10 14.02
N ALA A 146 3.59 3.02 13.60
CA ALA A 146 3.22 4.19 14.38
C ALA A 146 2.45 3.81 15.66
N LEU A 147 1.54 2.83 15.58
CA LEU A 147 0.79 2.33 16.73
C LEU A 147 1.74 1.68 17.75
N ASN A 148 2.66 0.84 17.29
CA ASN A 148 3.67 0.22 18.15
C ASN A 148 4.52 1.28 18.85
N ALA A 149 5.05 2.23 18.06
CA ALA A 149 5.87 3.33 18.55
C ALA A 149 5.14 4.18 19.60
N ALA A 150 3.89 4.54 19.34
CA ALA A 150 3.07 5.32 20.27
C ALA A 150 2.72 4.54 21.53
N THR A 151 2.47 3.22 21.42
CA THR A 151 2.17 2.35 22.57
C THR A 151 3.36 2.27 23.51
N VAL A 152 4.54 1.95 22.97
CA VAL A 152 5.78 1.87 23.75
C VAL A 152 6.12 3.22 24.35
N PHE A 153 6.03 4.30 23.56
CA PHE A 153 6.26 5.66 24.05
C PHE A 153 5.32 6.01 25.21
N ALA A 154 4.01 5.80 25.06
CA ALA A 154 3.05 6.10 26.12
C ALA A 154 3.30 5.29 27.38
N SER A 155 3.58 3.99 27.26
CA SER A 155 3.89 3.13 28.41
C SER A 155 5.15 3.63 29.14
N THR A 156 6.27 3.70 28.42
CA THR A 156 7.59 4.03 28.98
C THR A 156 7.67 5.46 29.52
N PHE A 157 7.00 6.42 28.87
CA PHE A 157 7.00 7.81 29.32
C PHE A 157 6.27 7.94 30.66
N ASN A 158 5.12 7.27 30.81
CA ASN A 158 4.35 7.27 32.05
C ASN A 158 5.03 6.49 33.19
N ASP A 159 5.95 5.57 32.89
CA ASP A 159 6.75 4.85 33.90
C ASP A 159 7.96 5.68 34.39
N ASN A 160 8.32 6.76 33.68
CA ASN A 160 9.52 7.52 33.99
C ASN A 160 9.31 8.52 35.14
N GLN A 161 9.98 8.26 36.26
CA GLN A 161 9.96 9.12 37.45
C GLN A 161 10.53 10.53 37.23
N GLN A 162 11.22 10.80 36.11
CA GLN A 162 11.73 12.14 35.78
C GLN A 162 10.62 13.12 35.36
N ASN A 163 9.43 12.64 34.98
CA ASN A 163 8.30 13.48 34.55
C ASN A 163 7.02 13.15 35.36
N PRO A 164 7.02 13.27 36.71
CA PRO A 164 5.95 12.75 37.57
C PRO A 164 4.61 13.49 37.43
N ASN A 165 4.59 14.66 36.79
CA ASN A 165 3.40 15.50 36.60
C ASN A 165 2.89 15.47 35.15
N THR A 166 3.34 14.51 34.35
CA THR A 166 2.94 14.38 32.96
C THR A 166 2.26 13.04 32.72
N VAL A 167 1.09 13.07 32.11
CA VAL A 167 0.32 11.89 31.73
C VAL A 167 0.20 11.83 30.22
N VAL A 168 0.55 10.67 29.65
CA VAL A 168 0.39 10.37 28.23
C VAL A 168 -0.68 9.30 28.06
N ARG A 169 -1.70 9.56 27.23
CA ARG A 169 -2.75 8.58 26.91
C ARG A 169 -2.73 8.27 25.42
N LEU A 170 -3.08 7.04 25.05
CA LEU A 170 -3.25 6.65 23.65
C LEU A 170 -4.63 6.03 23.46
N MET A 171 -5.42 6.63 22.58
CA MET A 171 -6.73 6.14 22.19
C MET A 171 -6.76 5.86 20.69
N THR A 172 -7.17 4.64 20.33
CA THR A 172 -7.50 4.33 18.93
C THR A 172 -8.94 4.68 18.64
N MET A 173 -9.25 5.17 17.45
CA MET A 173 -10.60 5.52 17.04
C MET A 173 -10.96 4.75 15.76
N SER A 174 -12.12 4.09 15.71
CA SER A 174 -12.52 3.31 14.53
C SER A 174 -14.03 3.28 14.31
N SER A 175 -14.42 3.09 13.05
CA SER A 175 -15.77 2.72 12.64
C SER A 175 -16.13 1.28 13.03
N GLU A 176 -15.11 0.43 13.19
CA GLU A 176 -15.23 -0.98 13.52
C GLU A 176 -15.00 -1.24 15.01
N ARG A 177 -15.35 -2.45 15.48
CA ARG A 177 -14.90 -2.92 16.80
C ARG A 177 -13.38 -3.04 16.83
N ILE A 178 -12.77 -2.82 17.99
CA ILE A 178 -11.33 -2.99 18.21
C ILE A 178 -10.82 -4.29 17.59
N HIS A 179 -9.72 -4.18 16.86
CA HIS A 179 -9.09 -5.34 16.27
C HIS A 179 -8.34 -6.14 17.34
N PRO A 180 -8.41 -7.50 17.35
CA PRO A 180 -7.72 -8.34 18.33
C PRO A 180 -6.23 -8.06 18.50
N PHE A 181 -5.53 -7.67 17.42
CA PHE A 181 -4.15 -7.20 17.45
C PHE A 181 -3.97 -5.99 18.38
N ILE A 182 -4.78 -4.95 18.23
CA ILE A 182 -4.71 -3.73 19.05
C ILE A 182 -5.02 -4.07 20.51
N THR A 183 -6.05 -4.90 20.75
CA THR A 183 -6.41 -5.33 22.11
C THR A 183 -5.24 -6.05 22.79
N LYS A 184 -4.57 -6.98 22.10
CA LYS A 184 -3.42 -7.69 22.66
C LYS A 184 -2.23 -6.76 22.85
N LEU A 185 -1.97 -5.88 21.88
CA LEU A 185 -0.90 -4.89 21.99
C LEU A 185 -1.09 -4.04 23.23
N PHE A 186 -2.27 -3.45 23.43
CA PHE A 186 -2.55 -2.66 24.62
C PHE A 186 -2.46 -3.50 25.89
N ASN A 187 -3.19 -4.61 25.98
CA ASN A 187 -3.22 -5.48 27.17
C ASN A 187 -1.87 -6.10 27.56
N HIS A 188 -0.90 -6.13 26.64
CA HIS A 188 0.46 -6.54 26.94
C HIS A 188 1.19 -5.51 27.82
N PHE A 189 0.89 -4.22 27.64
CA PHE A 189 1.47 -3.12 28.41
C PHE A 189 0.56 -2.63 29.55
N ASP A 190 -0.75 -2.48 29.31
CA ASP A 190 -1.73 -2.02 30.28
C ASP A 190 -3.17 -2.34 29.85
N TYR A 191 -4.16 -2.18 30.73
CA TYR A 191 -5.57 -2.41 30.37
C TYR A 191 -6.08 -1.40 29.31
N CYS A 192 -7.00 -1.85 28.46
CA CYS A 192 -7.64 -1.03 27.42
C CYS A 192 -9.08 -0.65 27.82
N GLN A 193 -9.33 0.65 27.99
CA GLN A 193 -10.67 1.19 28.18
C GLN A 193 -11.46 1.28 26.87
N PHE A 194 -12.79 1.09 26.94
CA PHE A 194 -13.67 1.08 25.77
C PHE A 194 -14.72 2.19 25.87
N PHE A 195 -14.80 2.99 24.82
CA PHE A 195 -15.79 4.04 24.62
C PHE A 195 -16.56 3.77 23.33
N GLU A 196 -17.88 3.97 23.34
CA GLU A 196 -18.72 3.74 22.17
C GLU A 196 -19.67 4.92 21.98
N LEU A 197 -19.56 5.60 20.85
CA LEU A 197 -20.54 6.61 20.48
C LEU A 197 -21.86 5.94 20.08
N PRO A 198 -23.01 6.52 20.48
CA PRO A 198 -24.33 5.99 20.17
C PRO A 198 -24.53 5.85 18.66
N GLU A 199 -25.19 4.77 18.22
CA GLU A 199 -25.52 4.60 16.80
C GLU A 199 -26.67 5.53 16.40
N LEU A 200 -26.46 6.38 15.39
CA LEU A 200 -27.56 6.98 14.64
C LEU A 200 -28.25 5.86 13.85
N GLU A 201 -29.54 5.61 14.10
CA GLU A 201 -30.37 4.66 13.35
C GLU A 201 -30.05 4.78 11.85
N ASP A 202 -29.50 3.72 11.26
CA ASP A 202 -29.27 3.64 9.82
C ASP A 202 -30.62 3.58 9.12
N ARG A 203 -31.14 4.76 8.76
CA ARG A 203 -32.30 4.85 7.87
C ARG A 203 -31.90 4.69 6.41
N TYR A 204 -30.60 4.68 6.11
CA TYR A 204 -30.07 4.68 4.75
C TYR A 204 -29.92 3.26 4.19
N ALA A 205 -30.93 2.78 3.47
CA ALA A 205 -30.94 1.44 2.86
C ALA A 205 -31.07 1.58 1.33
N PRO A 206 -29.96 1.66 0.57
CA PRO A 206 -30.02 1.91 -0.85
C PRO A 206 -30.82 0.79 -1.56
N LYS A 207 -31.54 1.14 -2.63
CA LYS A 207 -32.31 0.16 -3.38
C LYS A 207 -31.37 -0.87 -4.02
N HIS A 208 -31.40 -2.11 -3.52
CA HIS A 208 -30.59 -3.19 -4.06
C HIS A 208 -31.10 -3.66 -5.43
N VAL A 209 -30.19 -3.73 -6.42
CA VAL A 209 -30.45 -4.17 -7.78
C VAL A 209 -29.59 -5.40 -8.09
N ALA A 210 -30.20 -6.58 -7.99
CA ALA A 210 -29.49 -7.86 -8.15
C ALA A 210 -28.82 -8.00 -9.53
N SER A 211 -27.49 -8.10 -9.58
CA SER A 211 -26.72 -8.38 -10.79
C SER A 211 -25.32 -8.87 -10.43
N ALA A 212 -24.89 -10.02 -10.97
CA ALA A 212 -23.54 -10.55 -10.78
C ALA A 212 -22.61 -10.34 -11.98
N ASP A 213 -23.12 -9.77 -13.07
CA ASP A 213 -22.43 -9.60 -14.35
C ASP A 213 -22.29 -8.10 -14.62
N MET A 214 -21.06 -7.63 -14.79
CA MET A 214 -20.75 -6.20 -14.95
C MET A 214 -21.36 -5.61 -16.21
N ASN A 215 -21.48 -6.36 -17.30
CA ASN A 215 -22.16 -5.91 -18.52
C ASN A 215 -23.68 -5.79 -18.31
N LYS A 216 -24.28 -6.66 -17.49
CA LYS A 216 -25.69 -6.53 -17.07
C LYS A 216 -25.88 -5.33 -16.14
N VAL A 217 -24.94 -5.07 -15.22
CA VAL A 217 -24.97 -3.86 -14.36
C VAL A 217 -25.00 -2.61 -15.23
N LEU A 218 -24.06 -2.49 -16.17
CA LEU A 218 -23.97 -1.32 -17.05
C LEU A 218 -25.25 -1.10 -17.87
N ARG A 219 -25.84 -2.17 -18.42
CA ARG A 219 -27.13 -2.09 -19.12
C ARG A 219 -28.28 -1.61 -18.23
N LYS A 220 -28.31 -2.03 -16.96
CA LYS A 220 -29.33 -1.59 -16.00
C LYS A 220 -29.16 -0.12 -15.63
N ILE A 221 -27.92 0.34 -15.46
CA ILE A 221 -27.61 1.76 -15.24
C ILE A 221 -28.07 2.59 -16.44
N LYS A 222 -27.67 2.22 -17.66
CA LYS A 222 -28.10 2.86 -18.92
C LYS A 222 -29.62 2.96 -19.01
N SER A 223 -30.32 1.85 -18.80
CA SER A 223 -31.79 1.83 -18.86
C SER A 223 -32.43 2.72 -17.80
N TRP A 224 -31.82 2.86 -16.63
CA TRP A 224 -32.39 3.65 -15.55
C TRP A 224 -32.21 5.15 -15.79
N ILE A 225 -30.99 5.55 -16.17
CA ILE A 225 -30.70 6.94 -16.55
C ILE A 225 -31.65 7.39 -17.67
N GLY A 226 -31.89 6.53 -18.66
CA GLY A 226 -32.84 6.82 -19.74
C GLY A 226 -34.31 6.96 -19.31
N LYS A 227 -34.72 6.40 -18.16
CA LYS A 227 -36.13 6.44 -17.69
C LYS A 227 -36.38 7.52 -16.65
N GLU A 228 -35.50 7.63 -15.66
CA GLU A 228 -35.71 8.42 -14.44
C GLU A 228 -34.60 9.45 -14.19
N GLY A 229 -33.45 9.32 -14.86
CA GLY A 229 -32.27 10.16 -14.66
C GLY A 229 -31.95 11.13 -15.80
N GLN A 230 -32.84 11.28 -16.80
CA GLN A 230 -32.62 12.19 -17.92
C GLN A 230 -32.61 13.64 -17.41
N ASN A 231 -31.62 14.42 -17.86
CA ASN A 231 -31.37 15.81 -17.45
C ASN A 231 -30.99 16.01 -15.97
N GLN A 232 -30.65 14.94 -15.25
CA GLN A 232 -30.08 15.01 -13.91
C GLN A 232 -28.61 14.59 -13.95
N LYS A 233 -27.81 15.09 -13.00
CA LYS A 233 -26.45 14.58 -12.78
C LYS A 233 -26.53 13.11 -12.36
N ASN A 234 -25.78 12.24 -13.03
CA ASN A 234 -25.66 10.83 -12.68
C ASN A 234 -24.22 10.54 -12.27
N THR A 235 -24.06 9.92 -11.11
CA THR A 235 -22.76 9.52 -10.57
C THR A 235 -22.72 8.01 -10.42
N ILE A 236 -21.78 7.38 -11.11
CA ILE A 236 -21.48 5.96 -11.00
C ILE A 236 -20.28 5.81 -10.07
N ILE A 237 -20.42 4.97 -9.06
CA ILE A 237 -19.38 4.66 -8.08
C ILE A 237 -18.99 3.21 -8.28
N THR A 238 -17.70 2.97 -8.42
CA THR A 238 -17.09 1.64 -8.56
C THR A 238 -16.01 1.45 -7.51
N PHE A 239 -15.81 0.19 -7.13
CA PHE A 239 -14.77 -0.24 -6.21
C PHE A 239 -13.76 -1.09 -7.01
N CYS A 240 -12.91 -0.41 -7.76
CA CYS A 240 -11.87 -1.05 -8.60
C CYS A 240 -10.47 -0.50 -8.25
N GLY A 241 -10.39 0.30 -7.18
CA GLY A 241 -9.17 0.90 -6.68
C GLY A 241 -8.38 1.63 -7.73
N GLU A 242 -7.22 1.06 -8.07
CA GLU A 242 -6.33 1.70 -9.00
C GLU A 242 -6.75 1.53 -10.48
N ASP A 243 -7.68 0.62 -10.76
CA ASP A 243 -8.38 0.51 -12.04
C ASP A 243 -9.60 1.45 -12.02
N LEU A 244 -9.71 2.35 -13.01
CA LEU A 244 -10.76 3.37 -13.07
C LEU A 244 -12.18 2.79 -13.21
N MET A 245 -12.30 1.56 -13.69
CA MET A 245 -13.55 0.86 -13.98
C MET A 245 -13.30 -0.65 -14.14
N PRO A 246 -14.35 -1.49 -14.09
CA PRO A 246 -14.27 -2.89 -14.47
C PRO A 246 -13.72 -3.07 -15.90
N ASP A 247 -12.92 -4.11 -16.11
CA ASP A 247 -12.29 -4.38 -17.41
C ASP A 247 -13.33 -4.58 -18.53
N GLU A 248 -14.49 -5.14 -18.21
CA GLU A 248 -15.58 -5.37 -19.15
C GLU A 248 -16.22 -4.08 -19.69
N TRP A 249 -15.99 -2.94 -19.03
CA TRP A 249 -16.53 -1.64 -19.44
C TRP A 249 -15.55 -0.85 -20.30
N ARG A 250 -14.29 -1.28 -20.39
CA ARG A 250 -13.26 -0.58 -21.17
C ARG A 250 -13.69 -0.50 -22.64
N GLY A 251 -13.70 0.72 -23.18
CA GLY A 251 -14.09 0.99 -24.57
C GLY A 251 -15.60 1.11 -24.81
N ASP A 252 -16.47 0.98 -23.78
CA ASP A 252 -17.91 1.22 -23.94
C ASP A 252 -18.17 2.74 -24.13
N PRO A 253 -18.78 3.17 -25.26
CA PRO A 253 -18.99 4.60 -25.57
C PRO A 253 -19.75 5.37 -24.49
N PHE A 254 -20.68 4.71 -23.79
CA PHE A 254 -21.47 5.36 -22.74
C PHE A 254 -20.63 5.76 -21.53
N ILE A 255 -19.59 4.98 -21.20
CA ILE A 255 -18.69 5.31 -20.09
C ILE A 255 -17.71 6.43 -20.48
N GLN A 256 -17.44 6.60 -21.78
CA GLN A 256 -16.59 7.68 -22.28
C GLN A 256 -17.25 9.07 -22.10
N ASP A 257 -18.58 9.12 -22.05
CA ASP A 257 -19.34 10.35 -21.80
C ASP A 257 -19.32 10.81 -20.32
N PHE A 258 -18.76 10.01 -19.41
CA PHE A 258 -18.64 10.33 -18.00
C PHE A 258 -17.27 10.93 -17.70
N ARG A 259 -17.24 11.96 -16.86
CA ARG A 259 -15.98 12.43 -16.27
C ARG A 259 -15.45 11.37 -15.31
N GLN A 260 -14.31 10.80 -15.66
CA GLN A 260 -13.67 9.73 -14.90
C GLN A 260 -12.80 10.34 -13.79
N VAL A 261 -13.06 9.93 -12.56
CA VAL A 261 -12.37 10.41 -11.36
C VAL A 261 -11.92 9.22 -10.54
N GLN A 262 -10.64 9.19 -10.21
CA GLN A 262 -10.10 8.21 -9.28
C GLN A 262 -9.91 8.86 -7.92
N VAL A 263 -10.47 8.28 -6.86
CA VAL A 263 -10.26 8.78 -5.51
C VAL A 263 -9.00 8.16 -4.94
N ILE A 264 -7.89 8.83 -5.20
CA ILE A 264 -6.56 8.51 -4.64
C ILE A 264 -6.17 9.41 -3.46
N HIS A 265 -6.88 10.52 -3.28
CA HIS A 265 -6.67 11.47 -2.20
C HIS A 265 -7.97 12.25 -1.95
N PRO A 266 -8.31 12.60 -0.70
CA PRO A 266 -9.54 13.33 -0.37
C PRO A 266 -9.66 14.72 -0.98
N GLY A 267 -8.56 15.36 -1.37
CA GLY A 267 -8.59 16.62 -2.13
C GLY A 267 -9.36 16.53 -3.46
N ILE A 268 -9.53 15.31 -4.00
CA ILE A 268 -10.34 15.04 -5.19
C ILE A 268 -11.84 15.15 -4.89
N LEU A 269 -12.24 15.05 -3.61
CA LEU A 269 -13.63 15.11 -3.20
C LEU A 269 -14.22 16.51 -3.41
N ASP A 270 -13.42 17.57 -3.29
CA ASP A 270 -13.85 18.93 -3.63
C ASP A 270 -14.17 19.05 -5.14
N ILE A 271 -13.41 18.36 -5.99
CA ILE A 271 -13.66 18.29 -7.44
C ILE A 271 -14.97 17.54 -7.71
N ILE A 272 -15.23 16.45 -6.98
CA ILE A 272 -16.47 15.68 -7.07
C ILE A 272 -17.68 16.53 -6.65
N LYS A 273 -17.56 17.29 -5.56
CA LYS A 273 -18.59 18.20 -5.04
C LYS A 273 -18.91 19.33 -6.01
N ALA A 274 -17.89 19.97 -6.59
CA ALA A 274 -18.06 21.14 -7.45
C ALA A 274 -18.52 20.81 -8.89
N SER A 275 -18.42 19.54 -9.31
CA SER A 275 -18.77 19.13 -10.68
C SER A 275 -20.28 19.05 -10.88
N ASN A 276 -20.79 19.56 -12.00
CA ASN A 276 -22.18 19.37 -12.44
C ASN A 276 -22.31 18.31 -13.56
N GLU A 277 -21.20 17.70 -13.95
CA GLU A 277 -21.13 16.71 -15.04
C GLU A 277 -21.52 15.31 -14.54
N ASN A 278 -21.87 14.42 -15.47
CA ASN A 278 -21.97 12.99 -15.17
C ASN A 278 -20.58 12.45 -14.78
N MET A 279 -20.51 11.66 -13.73
CA MET A 279 -19.24 11.25 -13.13
C MET A 279 -19.14 9.75 -12.95
N LEU A 280 -18.01 9.17 -13.34
CA LEU A 280 -17.62 7.82 -12.97
C LEU A 280 -16.50 7.96 -11.94
N ILE A 281 -16.75 7.50 -10.73
CA ILE A 281 -15.85 7.61 -9.58
C ILE A 281 -15.39 6.22 -9.19
N SER A 282 -14.07 5.98 -9.20
CA SER A 282 -13.50 4.75 -8.66
C SER A 282 -12.88 5.01 -7.29
N PHE A 283 -13.29 4.24 -6.30
CA PHE A 283 -12.70 4.19 -4.96
C PHE A 283 -11.89 2.90 -4.80
N PRO A 284 -10.87 2.88 -3.93
CA PRO A 284 -10.29 1.65 -3.39
C PRO A 284 -11.37 0.71 -2.85
N GLU A 285 -11.19 -0.60 -3.05
CA GLU A 285 -12.15 -1.63 -2.62
C GLU A 285 -12.42 -1.62 -1.12
N THR A 286 -11.46 -1.12 -0.35
CA THR A 286 -11.45 -1.03 1.11
C THR A 286 -11.70 0.39 1.63
N PHE A 287 -12.03 1.34 0.75
CA PHE A 287 -12.18 2.74 1.12
C PHE A 287 -13.39 2.95 2.04
N GLU A 288 -13.13 3.61 3.16
CA GLU A 288 -14.15 4.12 4.07
C GLU A 288 -14.10 5.65 4.08
N ALA A 289 -15.24 6.29 3.82
CA ALA A 289 -15.38 7.72 4.04
C ALA A 289 -15.88 7.97 5.45
N ASP A 290 -15.13 8.76 6.22
CA ASP A 290 -15.51 9.16 7.57
C ASP A 290 -16.40 10.42 7.59
N PHE A 291 -17.09 10.72 6.48
CA PHE A 291 -17.87 11.94 6.33
C PHE A 291 -18.82 11.85 5.12
N ALA A 292 -19.80 12.74 5.10
CA ALA A 292 -20.70 12.89 3.98
C ALA A 292 -20.05 13.61 2.77
N LEU A 293 -20.04 12.94 1.63
CA LEU A 293 -19.90 13.47 0.29
C LEU A 293 -21.21 14.14 -0.16
N GLU A 294 -21.23 15.47 -0.18
CA GLU A 294 -22.33 16.22 -0.79
C GLU A 294 -22.32 16.07 -2.32
N ILE A 295 -23.12 15.14 -2.84
CA ILE A 295 -23.32 14.96 -4.28
C ILE A 295 -24.78 15.27 -4.63
N SER A 296 -25.01 15.99 -5.72
CA SER A 296 -26.34 16.22 -6.28
C SER A 296 -26.70 15.19 -7.35
N GLY A 297 -27.99 14.87 -7.49
CA GLY A 297 -28.50 14.00 -8.55
C GLY A 297 -28.68 12.55 -8.12
N ASN A 298 -28.36 11.61 -9.02
CA ASN A 298 -28.58 10.18 -8.85
C ASN A 298 -27.26 9.43 -8.68
N VAL A 299 -27.24 8.47 -7.75
CA VAL A 299 -26.03 7.72 -7.41
C VAL A 299 -26.23 6.23 -7.68
N HIS A 300 -25.30 5.67 -8.43
CA HIS A 300 -25.23 4.26 -8.82
C HIS A 300 -23.99 3.63 -8.21
N ILE A 301 -24.13 2.87 -7.14
CA ILE A 301 -23.02 2.20 -6.46
C ILE A 301 -22.91 0.78 -6.99
N VAL A 302 -21.76 0.42 -7.54
CA VAL A 302 -21.50 -0.91 -8.08
C VAL A 302 -20.54 -1.65 -7.16
N GLY A 303 -21.10 -2.57 -6.37
CA GLY A 303 -20.36 -3.36 -5.39
C GLY A 303 -19.43 -4.35 -6.09
N SER A 304 -18.16 -4.37 -5.72
CA SER A 304 -17.24 -5.42 -6.11
C SER A 304 -17.35 -6.59 -5.14
N VAL A 305 -17.21 -7.82 -5.64
CA VAL A 305 -17.14 -9.03 -4.80
C VAL A 305 -15.69 -9.47 -4.53
N VAL A 306 -14.75 -8.83 -5.21
CA VAL A 306 -13.34 -9.21 -5.25
C VAL A 306 -12.45 -7.97 -5.14
N GLN A 307 -11.20 -8.18 -4.77
CA GLN A 307 -10.14 -7.18 -4.80
C GLN A 307 -8.88 -7.81 -5.40
N ARG A 308 -8.10 -7.00 -6.12
CA ARG A 308 -6.74 -7.40 -6.49
C ARG A 308 -5.79 -7.01 -5.37
N ARG A 309 -4.96 -7.96 -4.94
CA ARG A 309 -4.03 -7.73 -3.85
C ARG A 309 -2.71 -8.42 -4.11
N ARG A 310 -1.60 -7.78 -3.76
CA ARG A 310 -0.29 -8.43 -3.76
C ARG A 310 -0.10 -9.19 -2.47
N ILE A 311 0.33 -10.43 -2.59
CA ILE A 311 0.38 -11.36 -1.49
C ILE A 311 1.66 -12.20 -1.55
N LEU A 312 2.22 -12.60 -0.41
CA LEU A 312 3.35 -13.54 -0.37
C LEU A 312 2.85 -14.98 -0.54
N ASP A 313 3.04 -15.57 -1.71
CA ASP A 313 2.63 -16.96 -1.99
C ASP A 313 3.60 -17.94 -1.29
N ARG A 314 3.13 -18.85 -0.42
CA ARG A 314 4.04 -19.83 0.24
C ARG A 314 4.41 -21.00 -0.67
N GLN A 315 3.66 -21.22 -1.76
CA GLN A 315 4.02 -22.24 -2.75
C GLN A 315 5.31 -21.84 -3.45
N THR A 316 5.47 -20.56 -3.74
CA THR A 316 6.56 -20.05 -4.55
C THR A 316 7.55 -19.16 -3.79
N GLY A 317 7.16 -18.63 -2.64
CA GLY A 317 7.98 -17.79 -1.77
C GLY A 317 8.18 -16.37 -2.27
N HIS A 318 7.38 -15.98 -3.27
CA HIS A 318 7.44 -14.66 -3.88
C HIS A 318 6.09 -13.95 -3.86
N GLU A 319 6.15 -12.63 -4.06
CA GLU A 319 4.98 -11.79 -4.14
C GLU A 319 4.24 -12.03 -5.46
N VAL A 320 2.94 -12.31 -5.37
CA VAL A 320 2.05 -12.48 -6.51
C VAL A 320 0.83 -11.58 -6.31
N GLU A 321 0.43 -10.85 -7.34
CA GLU A 321 -0.86 -10.18 -7.38
C GLU A 321 -1.97 -11.18 -7.70
N VAL A 322 -2.93 -11.33 -6.79
CA VAL A 322 -4.04 -12.27 -6.94
C VAL A 322 -5.38 -11.57 -6.83
N THR A 323 -6.40 -12.17 -7.44
CA THR A 323 -7.79 -11.75 -7.23
C THR A 323 -8.40 -12.54 -6.08
N LEU A 324 -8.74 -11.84 -4.99
CA LEU A 324 -9.28 -12.39 -3.76
C LEU A 324 -10.71 -11.95 -3.55
N LYS A 325 -11.50 -12.78 -2.88
CA LYS A 325 -12.81 -12.35 -2.39
C LYS A 325 -12.65 -11.31 -1.28
N LEU A 326 -13.60 -10.39 -1.22
CA LEU A 326 -13.76 -9.48 -0.08
C LEU A 326 -14.26 -10.25 1.15
N SER A 327 -13.94 -9.76 2.34
CA SER A 327 -14.51 -10.15 3.63
C SER A 327 -15.92 -9.59 3.75
N LYS A 328 -16.70 -10.07 4.74
CA LYS A 328 -18.01 -9.49 5.02
C LYS A 328 -17.90 -7.99 5.37
N ARG A 329 -16.89 -7.60 6.16
CA ARG A 329 -16.69 -6.21 6.58
C ARG A 329 -16.39 -5.28 5.40
N GLU A 330 -15.51 -5.69 4.48
CA GLU A 330 -15.21 -4.90 3.27
C GLU A 330 -16.48 -4.71 2.41
N ARG A 331 -17.34 -5.74 2.31
CA ARG A 331 -18.62 -5.61 1.60
C ARG A 331 -19.62 -4.69 2.32
N GLU A 332 -19.67 -4.75 3.65
CA GLU A 332 -20.49 -3.85 4.46
C GLU A 332 -20.02 -2.39 4.30
N ALA A 333 -18.71 -2.14 4.24
CA ALA A 333 -18.14 -0.83 3.94
C ALA A 333 -18.53 -0.33 2.53
N GLN A 334 -18.55 -1.20 1.51
CA GLN A 334 -19.01 -0.81 0.17
C GLN A 334 -20.51 -0.47 0.12
N ILE A 335 -21.34 -1.12 0.94
CA ILE A 335 -22.76 -0.75 1.06
C ILE A 335 -22.91 0.56 1.82
N SER A 336 -22.11 0.77 2.88
CA SER A 336 -22.14 1.98 3.69
C SER A 336 -21.76 3.22 2.87
N ALA A 337 -21.14 3.05 1.69
CA ALA A 337 -20.93 4.14 0.75
C ALA A 337 -22.21 4.90 0.37
N ALA A 338 -23.37 4.27 0.45
CA ALA A 338 -24.64 4.98 0.29
C ALA A 338 -24.84 6.10 1.32
N SER A 339 -24.41 5.87 2.57
CA SER A 339 -24.48 6.85 3.65
C SER A 339 -23.50 8.01 3.50
N TRP A 340 -22.55 7.93 2.57
CA TRP A 340 -21.69 9.06 2.26
C TRP A 340 -22.51 10.19 1.62
N PHE A 341 -23.67 9.93 1.03
CA PHE A 341 -24.37 10.97 0.26
C PHE A 341 -25.54 11.56 1.04
N ASN A 342 -25.55 12.90 1.17
CA ASN A 342 -26.70 13.62 1.74
C ASN A 342 -27.80 13.79 0.68
N ILE A 343 -28.37 12.68 0.21
CA ILE A 343 -29.43 12.62 -0.80
C ILE A 343 -30.55 11.70 -0.36
N ASP A 344 -31.72 11.79 -1.00
CA ASP A 344 -32.84 10.87 -0.77
C ASP A 344 -32.48 9.45 -1.23
N ASP A 345 -32.65 8.44 -0.37
CA ASP A 345 -32.39 7.01 -0.62
C ASP A 345 -32.98 6.50 -1.95
N THR A 346 -34.11 7.05 -2.38
CA THR A 346 -34.77 6.68 -3.65
C THR A 346 -33.92 6.99 -4.88
N LYS A 347 -32.94 7.89 -4.74
CA LYS A 347 -31.97 8.28 -5.77
C LYS A 347 -30.67 7.46 -5.72
N VAL A 348 -30.52 6.58 -4.73
CA VAL A 348 -29.36 5.71 -4.57
C VAL A 348 -29.70 4.27 -4.92
N ARG A 349 -28.91 3.67 -5.81
CA ARG A 349 -29.05 2.26 -6.21
C ARG A 349 -27.75 1.53 -6.00
N PHE A 350 -27.82 0.37 -5.35
CA PHE A 350 -26.68 -0.51 -5.13
C PHE A 350 -26.79 -1.74 -6.03
N TYR A 351 -25.83 -1.94 -6.92
CA TYR A 351 -25.79 -3.02 -7.91
C TYR A 351 -24.79 -4.09 -7.45
N ALA A 352 -25.31 -5.26 -7.08
CA ALA A 352 -24.50 -6.39 -6.64
C ALA A 352 -25.28 -7.72 -6.74
N PRO A 353 -24.64 -8.89 -6.61
CA PRO A 353 -25.34 -10.18 -6.49
C PRO A 353 -26.36 -10.19 -5.34
N ALA A 354 -27.47 -10.93 -5.48
CA ALA A 354 -28.52 -11.01 -4.45
C ALA A 354 -28.01 -11.51 -3.09
N ASN A 355 -26.93 -12.29 -3.08
CA ASN A 355 -26.29 -12.86 -1.91
C ASN A 355 -25.03 -12.10 -1.49
N TYR A 356 -24.87 -10.82 -1.88
CA TYR A 356 -23.63 -10.05 -1.73
C TYR A 356 -23.02 -10.15 -0.32
N ILE A 357 -23.73 -9.78 0.74
CA ILE A 357 -23.21 -9.85 2.11
C ILE A 357 -22.92 -11.29 2.56
N THR A 358 -23.79 -12.23 2.19
CA THR A 358 -23.75 -13.64 2.60
C THR A 358 -22.80 -14.52 1.78
N SER A 359 -22.11 -13.96 0.79
CA SER A 359 -21.20 -14.67 -0.11
C SER A 359 -19.80 -14.08 0.01
N PRO A 360 -18.76 -14.89 0.29
CA PRO A 360 -18.77 -16.35 0.35
C PRO A 360 -19.44 -16.90 1.62
N LYS A 361 -19.80 -18.20 1.58
CA LYS A 361 -20.48 -18.92 2.67
C LYS A 361 -19.70 -18.86 4.00
N PHE A 362 -18.39 -18.70 3.93
CA PHE A 362 -17.49 -18.56 5.07
C PHE A 362 -17.02 -17.11 5.12
N ASP A 363 -17.17 -16.48 6.29
CA ASP A 363 -16.60 -15.16 6.54
C ASP A 363 -15.14 -15.29 6.96
N PHE A 364 -14.32 -14.33 6.55
CA PHE A 364 -12.91 -14.25 6.90
C PHE A 364 -12.57 -12.84 7.37
N PRO A 365 -11.59 -12.69 8.29
CA PRO A 365 -11.17 -11.38 8.73
C PRO A 365 -10.56 -10.58 7.56
N ARG A 366 -10.60 -9.25 7.69
CA ARG A 366 -9.95 -8.35 6.74
C ARG A 366 -8.46 -8.66 6.69
N ARG A 367 -7.89 -8.66 5.48
CA ARG A 367 -6.47 -8.93 5.29
C ARG A 367 -5.67 -7.67 5.60
N MET A 368 -4.61 -7.84 6.39
CA MET A 368 -3.74 -6.74 6.80
C MET A 368 -2.68 -6.47 5.74
N LYS A 369 -2.52 -5.21 5.35
CA LYS A 369 -1.62 -4.79 4.27
C LYS A 369 -0.16 -5.01 4.64
N PHE A 370 0.21 -4.75 5.89
CA PHE A 370 1.57 -5.02 6.39
C PHE A 370 1.96 -6.50 6.29
N ALA A 371 1.01 -7.44 6.49
CA ALA A 371 1.27 -8.87 6.45
C ALA A 371 1.16 -9.49 5.05
N CYS A 372 0.68 -8.73 4.06
CA CYS A 372 0.51 -9.19 2.68
C CYS A 372 1.45 -8.45 1.73
N GLU A 373 1.13 -7.19 1.43
CA GLU A 373 1.76 -6.39 0.38
C GLU A 373 3.07 -5.73 0.83
N GLN A 374 3.19 -5.47 2.12
CA GLN A 374 4.22 -4.61 2.69
C GLN A 374 5.16 -5.36 3.64
N ILE A 375 5.09 -6.69 3.70
CA ILE A 375 5.80 -7.48 4.73
C ILE A 375 7.32 -7.30 4.67
N ASP A 376 7.89 -7.17 3.47
CA ASP A 376 9.31 -6.91 3.28
C ASP A 376 9.72 -5.54 3.81
N GLY A 377 8.97 -4.49 3.48
CA GLY A 377 9.25 -3.15 3.97
C GLY A 377 8.87 -2.96 5.43
N PHE A 378 7.93 -3.73 5.96
CA PHE A 378 7.60 -3.73 7.38
C PHE A 378 8.75 -4.32 8.20
N VAL A 379 9.26 -5.50 7.81
CA VAL A 379 10.43 -6.11 8.45
C VAL A 379 11.67 -5.22 8.29
N ALA A 380 11.89 -4.63 7.12
CA ALA A 380 13.01 -3.70 6.91
C ALA A 380 12.90 -2.41 7.75
N ALA A 381 11.69 -1.95 8.07
CA ALA A 381 11.50 -0.78 8.94
C ALA A 381 11.85 -1.08 10.40
N TRP A 382 11.68 -2.33 10.85
CA TRP A 382 12.06 -2.74 12.20
C TRP A 382 13.56 -2.69 12.45
N THR A 383 14.40 -2.88 11.44
CA THR A 383 15.86 -2.74 11.65
C THR A 383 16.29 -1.29 11.88
N ASP A 384 15.39 -0.30 11.75
CA ASP A 384 15.65 1.10 12.15
C ASP A 384 15.33 1.36 13.64
N LEU A 385 14.86 0.32 14.36
CA LEU A 385 14.45 0.41 15.77
C LEU A 385 15.51 -0.10 16.74
N GLU A 386 16.73 -0.46 16.30
CA GLU A 386 17.78 -1.12 17.11
C GLU A 386 18.05 -0.46 18.50
N ASP A 387 17.84 0.85 18.64
CA ASP A 387 18.06 1.61 19.89
C ASP A 387 16.76 1.90 20.68
N TRP A 388 15.65 1.27 20.33
CA TRP A 388 14.38 1.41 21.06
C TRP A 388 14.33 0.47 22.29
N PRO A 389 13.45 0.75 23.29
CA PRO A 389 13.25 -0.15 24.41
C PRO A 389 12.94 -1.58 23.95
N ASP A 390 13.45 -2.60 24.65
CA ASP A 390 13.29 -4.02 24.29
C ASP A 390 11.82 -4.41 24.00
N GLN A 391 10.88 -3.79 24.72
CA GLN A 391 9.44 -4.01 24.55
C GLN A 391 8.91 -3.64 23.16
N THR A 392 9.65 -2.84 22.39
CA THR A 392 9.34 -2.50 21.01
C THR A 392 9.36 -3.73 20.10
N PHE A 393 10.16 -4.74 20.46
CA PHE A 393 10.31 -5.97 19.70
C PHE A 393 9.33 -7.07 20.13
N GLU A 394 8.70 -6.93 21.30
CA GLU A 394 7.66 -7.85 21.80
C GLU A 394 6.40 -7.84 20.90
N ILE A 395 6.24 -6.82 20.04
CA ILE A 395 5.21 -6.82 18.99
C ILE A 395 5.26 -8.08 18.11
N LEU A 396 6.43 -8.66 17.88
CA LEU A 396 6.58 -9.92 17.13
C LEU A 396 5.87 -11.07 17.83
N GLU A 397 5.96 -11.13 19.16
CA GLU A 397 5.26 -12.12 19.98
C GLU A 397 3.75 -11.87 20.01
N ILE A 398 3.35 -10.60 20.01
CA ILE A 398 1.95 -10.17 19.95
C ILE A 398 1.33 -10.49 18.57
N LEU A 399 2.14 -10.40 17.51
CA LEU A 399 1.79 -10.75 16.13
C LEU A 399 1.83 -12.26 15.85
N ASN A 400 2.53 -13.04 16.67
CA ASN A 400 2.56 -14.52 16.60
C ASN A 400 1.23 -15.19 16.97
N VAL A 401 0.19 -14.41 17.30
CA VAL A 401 -1.09 -15.01 17.66
C VAL A 401 -1.96 -15.22 16.44
N GLU A 402 -2.34 -16.48 16.23
CA GLU A 402 -3.34 -16.96 15.28
C GLU A 402 -4.46 -15.93 15.06
N ASN A 403 -4.73 -15.57 13.80
CA ASN A 403 -6.02 -15.00 13.42
C ASN A 403 -7.11 -16.06 13.68
N GLY A 404 -7.51 -16.24 14.94
CA GLY A 404 -8.30 -17.41 15.29
C GLY A 404 -8.70 -17.59 16.74
N GLY A 405 -8.84 -16.53 17.53
CA GLY A 405 -9.69 -16.56 18.72
C GLY A 405 -11.17 -16.73 18.34
N THR A 406 -11.56 -17.86 17.75
CA THR A 406 -12.95 -18.29 17.68
C THR A 406 -13.02 -19.77 18.03
N ASN A 407 -13.56 -20.05 19.21
CA ASN A 407 -14.33 -21.25 19.45
C ASN A 407 -15.38 -21.37 18.32
N GLN A 408 -15.04 -22.03 17.21
CA GLN A 408 -15.91 -22.85 16.35
C GLN A 408 -15.28 -23.28 15.00
N ASN A 409 -14.16 -22.72 14.54
CA ASN A 409 -13.66 -23.04 13.18
C ASN A 409 -12.18 -23.47 13.09
N ASN A 410 -11.79 -24.46 13.88
CA ASN A 410 -10.52 -25.21 13.70
C ASN A 410 -10.37 -25.78 12.26
N ALA A 411 -11.46 -25.90 11.50
CA ALA A 411 -11.43 -26.32 10.11
C ALA A 411 -10.83 -25.27 9.15
N LEU A 412 -11.00 -23.96 9.38
CA LEU A 412 -10.47 -22.91 8.50
C LEU A 412 -8.96 -22.74 8.66
N SER A 413 -8.46 -22.73 9.91
CA SER A 413 -7.02 -22.75 10.22
C SER A 413 -6.33 -23.99 9.63
N ALA A 414 -6.92 -25.19 9.81
CA ALA A 414 -6.36 -26.42 9.26
C ALA A 414 -6.41 -26.51 7.72
N THR A 415 -7.34 -25.82 7.06
CA THR A 415 -7.44 -25.79 5.58
C THR A 415 -6.53 -24.71 4.98
N ALA A 416 -6.45 -23.53 5.60
CA ALA A 416 -5.53 -22.46 5.21
C ALA A 416 -4.05 -22.88 5.38
N ALA A 417 -3.71 -23.57 6.47
CA ALA A 417 -2.39 -24.15 6.67
C ALA A 417 -2.03 -25.24 5.64
N ARG A 418 -3.02 -25.93 5.06
CA ARG A 418 -2.83 -26.94 3.99
C ARG A 418 -2.76 -26.35 2.59
N ASP A 419 -3.36 -25.18 2.37
CA ASP A 419 -3.47 -24.54 1.05
C ASP A 419 -2.34 -23.56 0.71
N GLY A 420 -1.39 -23.34 1.63
CA GLY A 420 -0.12 -22.68 1.32
C GLY A 420 -0.19 -21.15 1.22
N ILE A 421 -1.13 -20.49 1.90
CA ILE A 421 -1.25 -19.02 1.91
C ILE A 421 -1.48 -18.52 3.34
N ASP A 422 -0.64 -17.59 3.81
CA ASP A 422 -0.36 -17.38 5.24
C ASP A 422 -0.93 -16.12 5.89
N TYR A 423 -1.90 -15.45 5.27
CA TYR A 423 -2.37 -14.16 5.82
C TYR A 423 -3.15 -14.30 7.14
N TYR A 424 -3.37 -15.52 7.64
CA TYR A 424 -3.94 -15.79 8.95
C TYR A 424 -2.90 -16.13 10.04
N ASP A 425 -1.66 -16.46 9.64
CA ASP A 425 -0.55 -16.75 10.54
C ASP A 425 0.59 -15.77 10.24
N ILE A 426 0.41 -14.55 10.76
CA ILE A 426 1.31 -13.42 10.58
C ILE A 426 2.70 -13.76 11.13
N GLY A 427 2.77 -14.52 12.22
CA GLY A 427 4.01 -14.97 12.83
C GLY A 427 4.88 -15.79 11.89
N ALA A 428 4.30 -16.84 11.26
CA ALA A 428 5.01 -17.66 10.29
C ALA A 428 5.45 -16.86 9.05
N ALA A 429 4.60 -15.96 8.55
CA ALA A 429 4.92 -15.11 7.41
C ALA A 429 6.08 -14.15 7.71
N LEU A 430 6.12 -13.59 8.93
CA LEU A 430 7.19 -12.70 9.39
C LEU A 430 8.50 -13.45 9.60
N ASP A 431 8.50 -14.61 10.27
CA ASP A 431 9.69 -15.44 10.46
C ASP A 431 10.30 -15.89 9.12
N GLN A 432 9.45 -16.33 8.17
CA GLN A 432 9.90 -16.70 6.83
C GLN A 432 10.46 -15.51 6.07
N THR A 433 9.79 -14.36 6.13
CA THR A 433 10.25 -13.13 5.49
C THR A 433 11.57 -12.66 6.08
N TRP A 434 11.71 -12.67 7.41
CA TRP A 434 12.95 -12.31 8.09
C TRP A 434 14.12 -13.18 7.62
N LYS A 435 13.98 -14.51 7.71
CA LYS A 435 15.00 -15.46 7.24
C LYS A 435 15.36 -15.25 5.77
N ARG A 436 14.35 -15.00 4.92
CA ARG A 436 14.58 -14.67 3.50
C ARG A 436 15.40 -13.40 3.37
N LEU A 437 14.98 -12.29 4.00
CA LEU A 437 15.67 -11.01 3.92
C LEU A 437 17.11 -11.12 4.43
N GLN A 438 17.39 -11.96 5.43
CA GLN A 438 18.76 -12.28 5.88
C GLN A 438 19.60 -12.95 4.79
N VAL A 439 19.06 -13.99 4.13
CA VAL A 439 19.77 -14.71 3.05
C VAL A 439 19.99 -13.82 1.83
N GLN A 440 19.05 -12.93 1.54
CA GLN A 440 19.19 -11.90 0.51
C GLN A 440 20.21 -10.82 0.89
N GLY A 441 20.68 -10.82 2.15
CA GLY A 441 21.52 -9.78 2.72
C GLY A 441 20.81 -8.42 2.61
N LEU A 442 19.53 -8.35 2.93
CA LEU A 442 18.78 -7.11 3.07
C LEU A 442 18.76 -6.66 4.53
N ILE A 443 18.79 -7.62 5.46
CA ILE A 443 18.93 -7.42 6.92
C ILE A 443 20.09 -8.27 7.48
N GLY A 444 20.58 -7.94 8.67
CA GLY A 444 21.79 -8.52 9.29
C GLY A 444 21.69 -10.01 9.65
N LEU A 445 22.85 -10.67 9.72
CA LEU A 445 23.01 -12.14 9.80
C LEU A 445 22.72 -12.78 11.17
N THR A 446 22.56 -12.00 12.23
CA THR A 446 22.46 -12.52 13.61
C THR A 446 21.02 -12.50 14.11
N PHE A 447 20.45 -13.69 14.31
CA PHE A 447 19.39 -13.91 15.30
C PHE A 447 20.08 -14.22 16.63
N THR A 448 20.73 -13.21 17.21
CA THR A 448 21.01 -13.19 18.66
C THR A 448 20.01 -12.23 19.25
N ASP A 449 19.52 -12.51 20.45
CA ASP A 449 18.28 -11.97 21.04
C ASP A 449 17.98 -10.47 20.79
N PHE A 450 18.97 -9.60 20.49
CA PHE A 450 18.76 -8.21 20.10
C PHE A 450 19.80 -7.64 19.09
N ALA A 451 20.05 -8.25 17.92
CA ALA A 451 20.94 -7.67 16.90
C ALA A 451 20.18 -7.26 15.62
N LEU A 452 19.51 -6.10 15.66
CA LEU A 452 18.70 -5.55 14.56
C LEU A 452 19.52 -4.63 13.64
N GLY A 453 20.27 -5.20 12.69
CA GLY A 453 21.01 -4.40 11.71
C GLY A 453 20.42 -4.45 10.29
N THR A 454 20.55 -3.38 9.50
CA THR A 454 20.41 -3.45 8.04
C THR A 454 21.71 -3.96 7.40
N ALA A 455 21.60 -4.67 6.26
CA ALA A 455 22.76 -5.06 5.46
C ALA A 455 23.23 -3.95 4.49
N ILE A 456 22.56 -2.79 4.52
CA ILE A 456 22.95 -1.56 3.87
C ILE A 456 24.10 -0.91 4.70
N PRO A 457 25.14 -0.36 4.04
CA PRO A 457 26.21 0.38 4.73
C PRO A 457 25.66 1.48 5.66
N ALA A 458 26.33 1.71 6.80
CA ALA A 458 25.85 2.64 7.83
C ALA A 458 25.61 4.08 7.31
N ASP A 459 26.41 4.54 6.34
CA ASP A 459 26.26 5.84 5.68
C ASP A 459 25.02 5.92 4.76
N ARG A 460 24.35 4.79 4.51
CA ARG A 460 23.17 4.67 3.64
C ARG A 460 21.94 4.11 4.34
N ALA A 461 22.07 3.62 5.57
CA ALA A 461 20.99 2.99 6.33
C ALA A 461 19.79 3.94 6.49
N ARG A 462 20.04 5.21 6.87
CA ARG A 462 19.00 6.22 7.04
C ARG A 462 18.24 6.48 5.73
N PHE A 463 18.97 6.67 4.63
CA PHE A 463 18.36 6.82 3.30
C PHE A 463 17.51 5.62 2.91
N PHE A 464 17.97 4.39 3.19
CA PHE A 464 17.19 3.18 2.92
C PHE A 464 15.87 3.16 3.70
N HIS A 465 15.89 3.47 5.00
CA HIS A 465 14.70 3.47 5.84
C HIS A 465 13.69 4.55 5.44
N ASP A 466 14.18 5.75 5.14
CA ASP A 466 13.33 6.83 4.65
C ASP A 466 12.78 6.53 3.25
N LEU A 467 13.59 5.91 2.38
CA LEU A 467 13.15 5.51 1.05
C LEU A 467 12.08 4.41 1.13
N ASN A 468 12.22 3.48 2.07
CA ASN A 468 11.24 2.43 2.31
C ASN A 468 9.86 3.00 2.70
N GLN A 469 9.81 4.11 3.44
CA GLN A 469 8.56 4.85 3.68
C GLN A 469 8.03 5.50 2.39
N VAL A 470 8.89 6.21 1.64
CA VAL A 470 8.51 6.86 0.37
C VAL A 470 8.01 5.85 -0.68
N THR A 471 8.51 4.60 -0.65
CA THR A 471 8.07 3.50 -1.51
C THR A 471 6.93 2.68 -0.89
N MET A 472 6.23 3.22 0.11
CA MET A 472 5.07 2.62 0.78
C MET A 472 5.35 1.19 1.27
N HIS A 473 6.55 0.98 1.81
CA HIS A 473 7.07 -0.29 2.32
C HIS A 473 7.29 -1.38 1.26
N ASN A 474 7.65 -1.00 0.03
CA ASN A 474 8.30 -1.92 -0.90
C ASN A 474 9.80 -2.02 -0.58
N GLY A 475 10.14 -2.92 0.34
CA GLY A 475 11.50 -3.11 0.86
C GLY A 475 12.53 -3.50 -0.20
N LYS A 476 12.16 -4.34 -1.18
CA LYS A 476 13.06 -4.79 -2.26
C LYS A 476 13.46 -3.64 -3.17
N ALA A 477 12.49 -2.83 -3.60
CA ALA A 477 12.73 -1.66 -4.45
C ALA A 477 13.56 -0.60 -3.71
N ALA A 478 13.23 -0.33 -2.44
CA ALA A 478 14.00 0.57 -1.60
C ALA A 478 15.46 0.09 -1.47
N HIS A 479 15.68 -1.20 -1.21
CA HIS A 479 17.01 -1.75 -1.07
C HIS A 479 17.83 -1.63 -2.36
N ALA A 480 17.29 -2.07 -3.51
CA ALA A 480 18.00 -1.98 -4.80
C ALA A 480 18.44 -0.55 -5.14
N THR A 481 17.67 0.45 -4.69
CA THR A 481 17.93 1.87 -4.88
C THR A 481 18.92 2.46 -3.90
N ALA A 482 18.88 2.02 -2.63
CA ALA A 482 19.76 2.51 -1.57
C ALA A 482 21.22 2.07 -1.75
N ILE A 483 21.48 0.93 -2.41
CA ILE A 483 22.85 0.48 -2.68
C ILE A 483 23.59 1.52 -3.54
N GLN A 484 24.79 1.89 -3.10
CA GLN A 484 25.65 2.85 -3.78
C GLN A 484 25.92 2.47 -5.25
N SER A 485 25.81 3.45 -6.14
CA SER A 485 26.13 3.34 -7.56
C SER A 485 26.59 4.67 -8.13
N ALA A 486 27.15 4.63 -9.35
CA ALA A 486 27.48 5.85 -10.09
C ALA A 486 26.25 6.76 -10.25
N PRO A 487 26.39 8.10 -10.33
CA PRO A 487 25.25 9.03 -10.39
C PRO A 487 24.21 8.70 -11.48
N ASN A 488 24.66 8.31 -12.68
CA ASN A 488 23.77 7.90 -13.77
C ASN A 488 22.95 6.66 -13.39
N LEU A 489 23.59 5.63 -12.84
CA LEU A 489 22.89 4.42 -12.37
C LEU A 489 21.93 4.71 -11.22
N SER A 490 22.30 5.61 -10.31
CA SER A 490 21.43 6.04 -9.21
C SER A 490 20.20 6.79 -9.74
N GLN A 491 20.36 7.62 -10.79
CA GLN A 491 19.24 8.24 -11.50
C GLN A 491 18.34 7.18 -12.18
N LEU A 492 18.92 6.19 -12.86
CA LEU A 492 18.16 5.09 -13.48
C LEU A 492 17.34 4.30 -12.45
N LYS A 493 17.95 3.95 -11.30
CA LYS A 493 17.28 3.27 -10.19
C LYS A 493 16.11 4.08 -9.64
N MET A 494 16.30 5.39 -9.45
CA MET A 494 15.22 6.31 -9.04
C MET A 494 14.04 6.28 -10.03
N HIS A 495 14.32 6.37 -11.34
CA HIS A 495 13.26 6.30 -12.36
C HIS A 495 12.53 4.96 -12.34
N LEU A 496 13.28 3.85 -12.21
CA LEU A 496 12.71 2.52 -12.19
C LEU A 496 11.86 2.28 -10.94
N VAL A 497 12.33 2.66 -9.74
CA VAL A 497 11.55 2.47 -8.51
C VAL A 497 10.29 3.31 -8.49
N ALA A 498 10.36 4.56 -8.94
CA ALA A 498 9.16 5.36 -9.14
C ALA A 498 8.20 4.70 -10.15
N ALA A 499 8.72 4.06 -11.20
CA ALA A 499 7.90 3.45 -12.26
C ALA A 499 7.27 2.11 -11.86
N LEU A 500 8.03 1.26 -11.15
CA LEU A 500 7.52 0.03 -10.53
C LEU A 500 6.42 0.35 -9.52
N TRP A 501 6.57 1.44 -8.78
CA TRP A 501 5.58 1.89 -7.81
C TRP A 501 4.27 2.36 -8.46
N VAL A 502 4.35 3.19 -9.51
CA VAL A 502 3.15 3.62 -10.25
C VAL A 502 2.48 2.48 -11.03
N GLY A 503 3.28 1.47 -11.39
CA GLY A 503 2.90 0.36 -12.26
C GLY A 503 3.31 0.65 -13.71
N MET A 504 4.31 -0.09 -14.19
CA MET A 504 4.90 0.09 -15.53
C MET A 504 3.85 0.05 -16.65
N LYS A 505 2.83 -0.81 -16.54
CA LYS A 505 1.74 -0.92 -17.51
C LYS A 505 0.92 0.37 -17.63
N ARG A 506 0.73 1.10 -16.55
CA ARG A 506 -0.04 2.36 -16.56
C ARG A 506 0.75 3.52 -17.15
N LEU A 507 2.07 3.47 -16.98
CA LEU A 507 2.98 4.47 -17.54
C LEU A 507 3.11 4.29 -19.04
N VAL A 508 3.31 3.06 -19.50
CA VAL A 508 3.37 2.70 -20.93
C VAL A 508 2.77 1.32 -21.15
N GLU A 509 1.74 1.28 -21.99
CA GLU A 509 1.13 0.07 -22.52
C GLU A 509 1.37 -0.01 -24.02
N VAL A 510 1.76 -1.20 -24.48
CA VAL A 510 1.93 -1.53 -25.90
C VAL A 510 0.78 -2.45 -26.29
N ASP A 511 0.05 -2.07 -27.33
CA ASP A 511 -0.95 -2.91 -27.96
C ASP A 511 -0.29 -3.87 -28.93
N TRP A 512 -0.36 -5.16 -28.59
CA TRP A 512 0.19 -6.25 -29.39
C TRP A 512 -0.85 -6.87 -30.34
N GLN A 513 -2.07 -6.32 -30.44
CA GLN A 513 -3.05 -6.75 -31.44
C GLN A 513 -2.48 -6.56 -32.85
N ASP A 514 -2.68 -7.57 -33.71
CA ASP A 514 -2.15 -7.62 -35.08
C ASP A 514 -0.61 -7.45 -35.19
N TYR A 515 0.13 -7.97 -34.20
CA TYR A 515 1.60 -7.98 -34.19
C TYR A 515 2.18 -8.47 -35.54
N ASN A 516 3.00 -7.62 -36.15
CA ASN A 516 3.73 -7.89 -37.37
C ASN A 516 5.13 -7.26 -37.31
N GLY A 517 5.99 -7.57 -38.29
CA GLY A 517 7.39 -7.10 -38.29
C GLY A 517 7.56 -5.58 -38.30
N ASN A 518 6.57 -4.81 -38.75
CA ASN A 518 6.64 -3.34 -38.74
C ASN A 518 6.47 -2.77 -37.33
N VAL A 519 5.65 -3.42 -36.48
CA VAL A 519 5.43 -2.99 -35.08
C VAL A 519 6.70 -3.12 -34.27
N ASP A 520 7.41 -4.24 -34.45
CA ASP A 520 8.69 -4.50 -33.77
C ASP A 520 9.76 -3.46 -34.17
N LEU A 521 9.89 -3.17 -35.46
CA LEU A 521 10.83 -2.15 -35.97
C LEU A 521 10.54 -0.76 -35.41
N GLU A 522 9.27 -0.38 -35.31
CA GLU A 522 8.87 0.92 -34.79
C GLU A 522 9.15 1.06 -33.29
N ILE A 523 8.77 0.06 -32.50
CA ILE A 523 9.07 0.00 -31.06
C ILE A 523 10.59 0.07 -30.84
N ARG A 524 11.38 -0.73 -31.58
CA ARG A 524 12.85 -0.72 -31.47
C ARG A 524 13.44 0.62 -31.90
N SER A 525 12.89 1.26 -32.92
CA SER A 525 13.33 2.59 -33.37
C SER A 525 13.17 3.61 -32.24
N LEU A 526 12.01 3.66 -31.57
CA LEU A 526 11.78 4.57 -30.44
C LEU A 526 12.74 4.32 -29.28
N ILE A 527 12.88 3.06 -28.90
CA ILE A 527 13.81 2.64 -27.86
C ILE A 527 15.24 3.03 -28.25
N GLY A 528 15.62 2.93 -29.53
CA GLY A 528 16.93 3.30 -30.05
C GLY A 528 17.28 4.78 -29.90
N PHE A 529 16.29 5.67 -29.81
CA PHE A 529 16.50 7.09 -29.51
C PHE A 529 16.58 7.41 -28.01
N SER A 530 16.29 6.43 -27.14
CA SER A 530 16.28 6.61 -25.70
C SER A 530 17.66 6.43 -25.07
N SER A 531 17.84 7.00 -23.89
CA SER A 531 19.03 6.86 -23.06
C SER A 531 19.22 5.42 -22.54
N ALA A 532 18.16 4.60 -22.53
CA ALA A 532 18.21 3.18 -22.16
C ALA A 532 18.53 2.24 -23.35
N ALA A 533 18.71 2.75 -24.56
CA ALA A 533 18.86 1.96 -25.79
C ALA A 533 19.90 0.84 -25.69
N ALA A 534 21.04 1.10 -25.03
CA ALA A 534 22.14 0.14 -24.92
C ALA A 534 21.76 -1.17 -24.19
N ILE A 535 20.85 -1.07 -23.21
CA ILE A 535 20.43 -2.18 -22.33
C ILE A 535 18.97 -2.61 -22.54
N ALA A 536 18.18 -1.86 -23.31
CA ALA A 536 16.76 -2.13 -23.53
C ALA A 536 16.48 -3.58 -23.99
N ARG A 537 17.28 -4.08 -24.93
CA ARG A 537 17.26 -5.46 -25.43
C ARG A 537 17.40 -6.55 -24.38
N TYR A 538 17.96 -6.23 -23.20
CA TYR A 538 18.23 -7.19 -22.13
C TYR A 538 17.06 -7.37 -21.17
N GLY A 539 15.98 -6.61 -21.30
CA GLY A 539 14.85 -6.74 -20.38
C GLY A 539 13.69 -5.81 -20.65
N THR A 540 12.52 -6.22 -20.20
CA THR A 540 11.28 -5.46 -20.36
C THR A 540 11.30 -4.14 -19.58
N LEU A 541 11.92 -4.08 -18.39
CA LEU A 541 11.97 -2.86 -17.59
C LEU A 541 12.78 -1.78 -18.30
N TRP A 542 13.92 -2.17 -18.87
CA TRP A 542 14.81 -1.28 -19.62
C TRP A 542 14.15 -0.79 -20.92
N SER A 543 13.50 -1.70 -21.65
CA SER A 543 12.74 -1.35 -22.85
C SER A 543 11.60 -0.37 -22.56
N LYS A 544 10.81 -0.62 -21.52
CA LYS A 544 9.71 0.27 -21.15
C LYS A 544 10.18 1.63 -20.64
N LEU A 545 11.30 1.72 -19.92
CA LEU A 545 11.90 3.02 -19.58
C LEU A 545 12.29 3.80 -20.85
N GLY A 546 12.86 3.12 -21.86
CA GLY A 546 13.15 3.75 -23.15
C GLY A 546 11.90 4.24 -23.89
N LEU A 547 10.81 3.46 -23.87
CA LEU A 547 9.52 3.88 -24.43
C LEU A 547 8.92 5.06 -23.67
N MET A 548 9.00 5.08 -22.34
CA MET A 548 8.54 6.19 -21.51
C MET A 548 9.28 7.49 -21.88
N GLU A 549 10.59 7.41 -22.10
CA GLU A 549 11.40 8.55 -22.54
C GLU A 549 10.98 9.06 -23.92
N ALA A 550 10.81 8.16 -24.90
CA ALA A 550 10.36 8.52 -26.24
C ALA A 550 8.96 9.17 -26.22
N VAL A 551 8.04 8.64 -25.41
CA VAL A 551 6.71 9.21 -25.19
C VAL A 551 6.81 10.62 -24.63
N TRP A 552 7.65 10.84 -23.61
CA TRP A 552 7.82 12.15 -23.00
C TRP A 552 8.45 13.16 -23.97
N ALA A 553 9.47 12.77 -24.74
CA ALA A 553 10.09 13.63 -25.73
C ALA A 553 9.04 14.15 -26.75
N LYS A 554 8.14 13.30 -27.22
CA LYS A 554 7.03 13.69 -28.10
C LYS A 554 6.01 14.61 -27.42
N HIS A 555 5.69 14.37 -26.14
CA HIS A 555 4.83 15.26 -25.36
C HIS A 555 5.40 16.68 -25.21
N ALA A 556 6.69 16.78 -24.91
CA ALA A 556 7.37 18.07 -24.75
C ALA A 556 7.38 18.88 -26.06
N ALA A 557 7.32 18.21 -27.21
CA ALA A 557 7.25 18.84 -28.53
C ALA A 557 5.84 19.34 -28.91
N GLY A 558 4.83 19.24 -28.04
CA GLY A 558 3.48 19.82 -28.25
C GLY A 558 2.52 18.99 -29.09
N PHE A 559 2.82 17.71 -29.37
CA PHE A 559 2.04 16.86 -30.28
C PHE A 559 0.86 16.09 -29.65
N CYS A 560 0.52 16.33 -28.37
CA CYS A 560 -0.60 15.61 -27.73
C CYS A 560 -1.56 16.59 -27.02
N PRO A 561 -2.74 16.87 -27.57
CA PRO A 561 -3.74 17.69 -26.91
C PRO A 561 -4.49 16.89 -25.83
N ASN A 562 -4.38 17.34 -24.58
CA ASN A 562 -5.36 17.20 -23.47
C ASN A 562 -6.20 15.89 -23.33
N SER A 563 -5.68 14.70 -23.68
CA SER A 563 -6.33 13.43 -23.38
C SER A 563 -5.78 12.78 -22.10
N THR A 564 -6.66 12.14 -21.33
CA THR A 564 -6.34 11.38 -20.10
C THR A 564 -5.49 10.12 -20.38
N ALA A 565 -5.54 9.62 -21.62
CA ALA A 565 -4.62 8.64 -22.19
C ALA A 565 -4.03 9.22 -23.48
N SER A 566 -2.71 9.37 -23.53
CA SER A 566 -2.02 9.90 -24.71
C SER A 566 -1.63 8.75 -25.63
N HIS A 567 -2.24 8.68 -26.80
CA HIS A 567 -1.84 7.75 -27.86
C HIS A 567 -0.73 8.41 -28.67
N VAL A 568 0.47 7.85 -28.62
CA VAL A 568 1.67 8.53 -29.17
C VAL A 568 2.04 8.03 -30.57
N ILE A 569 1.45 6.91 -31.01
CA ILE A 569 1.66 6.28 -32.32
C ILE A 569 0.41 5.48 -32.69
N ASP A 570 -0.28 5.83 -33.79
CA ASP A 570 -1.35 5.05 -34.45
C ASP A 570 -2.32 4.25 -33.53
N GLY A 571 -2.60 4.74 -32.32
CA GLY A 571 -3.38 4.04 -31.30
C GLY A 571 -2.67 2.89 -30.55
N ARG A 572 -1.40 2.54 -30.87
CA ARG A 572 -0.72 1.33 -30.39
C ARG A 572 0.10 1.46 -29.11
N ILE A 573 0.71 2.62 -28.87
CA ILE A 573 1.39 2.87 -27.58
C ILE A 573 0.59 3.93 -26.84
N SER A 574 0.16 3.58 -25.64
CA SER A 574 -0.61 4.47 -24.78
C SER A 574 0.12 4.74 -23.46
N ALA A 575 -0.03 5.97 -22.97
CA ALA A 575 0.51 6.39 -21.69
C ALA A 575 -0.54 7.20 -20.92
N SER A 576 -0.68 6.93 -19.62
CA SER A 576 -1.58 7.70 -18.75
C SER A 576 -0.90 8.98 -18.27
N THR A 577 -1.52 10.13 -18.54
CA THR A 577 -1.06 11.44 -18.06
C THR A 577 -1.08 11.51 -16.52
N LEU A 578 -2.09 10.86 -15.89
CA LEU A 578 -2.18 10.76 -14.43
C LEU A 578 -1.05 9.91 -13.85
N ALA A 579 -0.79 8.73 -14.43
CA ALA A 579 0.31 7.86 -14.00
C ALA A 579 1.66 8.59 -14.12
N ARG A 580 1.86 9.31 -15.21
CA ARG A 580 3.05 10.16 -15.41
C ARG A 580 3.20 11.23 -14.33
N SER A 581 2.13 11.95 -13.99
CA SER A 581 2.17 12.96 -12.93
C SER A 581 2.58 12.35 -11.59
N LYS A 582 1.99 11.20 -11.22
CA LYS A 582 2.37 10.45 -10.01
C LYS A 582 3.84 10.07 -10.03
N TRP A 583 4.32 9.52 -11.14
CA TRP A 583 5.72 9.13 -11.31
C TRP A 583 6.69 10.29 -11.12
N MET A 584 6.37 11.47 -11.69
CA MET A 584 7.16 12.69 -11.48
C MET A 584 7.21 13.10 -10.01
N THR A 585 6.08 13.07 -9.31
CA THR A 585 6.03 13.37 -7.87
C THR A 585 6.89 12.41 -7.07
N TYR A 586 6.77 11.10 -7.30
CA TYR A 586 7.60 10.11 -6.58
C TYR A 586 9.09 10.29 -6.84
N ARG A 587 9.48 10.54 -8.10
CA ARG A 587 10.87 10.84 -8.45
C ARG A 587 11.40 12.07 -7.69
N GLN A 588 10.61 13.14 -7.63
CA GLN A 588 10.98 14.36 -6.91
C GLN A 588 11.14 14.09 -5.40
N SER A 589 10.25 13.30 -4.79
CA SER A 589 10.36 12.89 -3.39
C SER A 589 11.64 12.10 -3.11
N ILE A 590 11.97 11.13 -3.99
CA ILE A 590 13.21 10.34 -3.86
C ILE A 590 14.45 11.24 -4.01
N SER A 591 14.45 12.17 -4.96
CA SER A 591 15.57 13.08 -5.17
C SER A 591 15.75 14.07 -4.02
N ALA A 592 14.66 14.62 -3.47
CA ALA A 592 14.70 15.49 -2.30
C ALA A 592 15.25 14.74 -1.07
N LEU A 593 14.83 13.48 -0.89
CA LEU A 593 15.37 12.61 0.15
C LEU A 593 16.87 12.37 -0.03
N ALA A 594 17.30 12.02 -1.26
CA ALA A 594 18.71 11.80 -1.54
C ALA A 594 19.55 13.06 -1.30
N ALA A 595 19.05 14.25 -1.65
CA ALA A 595 19.72 15.52 -1.39
C ALA A 595 19.88 15.80 0.11
N ARG A 596 18.85 15.50 0.93
CA ARG A 596 18.90 15.62 2.39
C ARG A 596 20.01 14.77 3.00
N GLU A 597 20.18 13.55 2.50
CA GLU A 597 21.15 12.56 3.01
C GLU A 597 22.53 12.65 2.33
N GLY A 598 22.77 13.66 1.47
CA GLY A 598 24.06 13.83 0.77
C GLY A 598 24.35 12.76 -0.29
N ILE A 599 23.31 12.14 -0.85
CA ILE A 599 23.39 11.07 -1.83
C ILE A 599 23.28 11.62 -3.25
N ALA A 600 24.25 11.29 -4.10
CA ALA A 600 24.26 11.67 -5.51
C ALA A 600 23.17 10.91 -6.32
N MET A 601 21.96 11.47 -6.37
CA MET A 601 20.85 11.09 -7.25
C MET A 601 20.32 12.33 -7.97
N PRO A 602 20.92 12.71 -9.11
CA PRO A 602 20.54 13.96 -9.75
C PRO A 602 19.13 13.87 -10.33
N SER A 603 18.29 14.85 -10.01
CA SER A 603 17.03 15.11 -10.72
C SER A 603 17.30 16.12 -11.83
N VAL A 604 16.76 15.85 -13.02
CA VAL A 604 16.85 16.74 -14.18
C VAL A 604 15.48 17.09 -14.69
N ASP A 605 15.34 18.29 -15.27
CA ASP A 605 14.09 18.77 -15.87
C ASP A 605 13.60 17.89 -17.03
N GLY A 606 14.50 17.09 -17.63
CA GLY A 606 14.20 16.05 -18.62
C GLY A 606 14.05 14.64 -18.04
N PHE A 607 14.07 13.61 -18.90
CA PHE A 607 14.06 12.21 -18.47
C PHE A 607 15.43 11.83 -17.89
N PHE A 608 16.50 11.85 -18.69
CA PHE A 608 17.89 11.62 -18.28
C PHE A 608 18.79 12.83 -18.53
N HIS A 609 20.01 12.80 -17.99
CA HIS A 609 21.07 13.73 -18.39
C HIS A 609 21.42 13.61 -19.88
N ARG A 610 21.84 14.71 -20.51
CA ARG A 610 22.21 14.74 -21.95
C ARG A 610 23.34 13.77 -22.31
N ASP A 611 24.23 13.46 -21.37
CA ASP A 611 25.37 12.55 -21.56
C ASP A 611 25.12 11.15 -20.95
N PHE A 612 23.87 10.80 -20.65
CA PHE A 612 23.55 9.51 -20.08
C PHE A 612 23.88 8.38 -21.06
N LYS A 613 24.80 7.50 -20.64
CA LYS A 613 25.16 6.27 -21.32
C LYS A 613 25.35 5.18 -20.29
N ILE A 614 24.98 3.96 -20.66
CA ILE A 614 25.16 2.77 -19.82
C ILE A 614 26.18 1.88 -20.52
N GLU A 615 27.30 1.63 -19.85
CA GLU A 615 28.31 0.68 -20.28
C GLU A 615 28.00 -0.73 -19.75
N GLU A 616 28.75 -1.73 -20.22
CA GLU A 616 28.55 -3.11 -19.75
C GLU A 616 28.80 -3.24 -18.24
N ASP A 617 29.81 -2.56 -17.71
CA ASP A 617 30.12 -2.58 -16.27
C ASP A 617 29.03 -1.92 -15.43
N ASP A 618 28.40 -0.86 -15.95
CA ASP A 618 27.24 -0.24 -15.32
C ASP A 618 26.06 -1.22 -15.27
N TYR A 619 25.81 -1.93 -16.37
CA TYR A 619 24.78 -2.97 -16.43
C TYR A 619 25.09 -4.13 -15.48
N ASN A 620 26.34 -4.58 -15.39
CA ASN A 620 26.74 -5.62 -14.44
C ASN A 620 26.51 -5.18 -12.98
N GLN A 621 26.84 -3.93 -12.65
CA GLN A 621 26.55 -3.36 -11.34
C GLN A 621 25.04 -3.32 -11.07
N LEU A 622 24.24 -2.90 -12.06
CA LEU A 622 22.78 -2.88 -11.97
C LEU A 622 22.21 -4.29 -11.71
N CYS A 623 22.63 -5.30 -12.49
CA CYS A 623 22.23 -6.69 -12.31
C CYS A 623 22.54 -7.20 -10.90
N ARG A 624 23.72 -6.90 -10.33
CA ARG A 624 24.05 -7.30 -8.95
C ARG A 624 23.10 -6.72 -7.92
N HIS A 625 22.73 -5.45 -8.06
CA HIS A 625 21.81 -4.77 -7.14
C HIS A 625 20.40 -5.37 -7.18
N PHE A 626 19.86 -5.60 -8.38
CA PHE A 626 18.52 -6.17 -8.55
C PHE A 626 18.49 -7.67 -8.24
N MET A 627 19.54 -8.42 -8.58
CA MET A 627 19.66 -9.83 -8.22
C MET A 627 19.66 -10.03 -6.70
N ARG A 628 20.32 -9.15 -5.94
CA ARG A 628 20.28 -9.20 -4.47
C ARG A 628 18.84 -8.99 -3.95
N ALA A 629 18.18 -7.93 -4.40
CA ALA A 629 16.83 -7.57 -3.96
C ALA A 629 15.72 -8.55 -4.42
N TYR A 630 15.83 -9.10 -5.63
CA TYR A 630 14.82 -9.95 -6.28
C TYR A 630 15.29 -11.40 -6.47
N SER A 631 16.22 -11.87 -5.64
CA SER A 631 16.79 -13.23 -5.72
C SER A 631 15.77 -14.35 -5.56
N ASN A 632 14.60 -14.08 -4.95
CA ASN A 632 13.48 -15.02 -4.87
C ASN A 632 12.52 -14.95 -6.07
N GLN A 633 12.73 -14.02 -6.99
CA GLN A 633 11.94 -13.81 -8.21
C GLN A 633 12.86 -13.90 -9.44
N VAL A 634 13.50 -15.06 -9.59
CA VAL A 634 14.39 -15.38 -10.69
C VAL A 634 13.77 -16.50 -11.51
N ALA A 635 13.78 -16.37 -12.83
CA ALA A 635 13.27 -17.38 -13.74
C ALA A 635 14.34 -17.80 -14.76
N ILE A 636 14.37 -19.09 -15.05
CA ILE A 636 15.16 -19.69 -16.13
C ILE A 636 14.27 -19.75 -17.37
N VAL A 637 14.78 -19.25 -18.49
CA VAL A 637 14.13 -19.37 -19.79
C VAL A 637 14.91 -20.34 -20.66
N THR A 638 14.23 -21.36 -21.16
CA THR A 638 14.81 -22.34 -22.08
C THR A 638 14.05 -22.37 -23.40
N LYS A 639 14.77 -22.64 -24.50
CA LYS A 639 14.16 -22.83 -25.82
C LYS A 639 13.82 -24.29 -26.05
N SER A 640 12.53 -24.62 -26.13
CA SER A 640 12.06 -25.98 -26.41
C SER A 640 11.16 -26.01 -27.64
N ARG A 641 11.55 -26.74 -28.70
CA ARG A 641 10.71 -27.08 -29.88
C ARG A 641 9.86 -25.91 -30.44
N ASN A 642 10.45 -24.71 -30.52
CA ASN A 642 9.85 -23.43 -30.97
C ASN A 642 9.00 -22.65 -29.95
N ARG A 643 9.07 -22.97 -28.65
CA ARG A 643 8.45 -22.17 -27.58
C ARG A 643 9.47 -21.83 -26.51
N TRP A 644 9.24 -20.69 -25.87
CA TRP A 644 9.95 -20.30 -24.66
C TRP A 644 9.29 -20.97 -23.47
N GLU A 645 10.09 -21.69 -22.70
CA GLU A 645 9.68 -22.29 -21.45
C GLU A 645 10.32 -21.50 -20.32
N ILE A 646 9.49 -20.79 -19.56
CA ILE A 646 9.91 -19.96 -18.43
C ILE A 646 9.55 -20.71 -17.16
N VAL A 647 10.55 -20.96 -16.33
CA VAL A 647 10.42 -21.72 -15.08
C VAL A 647 10.97 -20.87 -13.95
N ASP A 648 10.18 -20.69 -12.90
CA ASP A 648 10.65 -20.04 -11.69
C ASP A 648 11.78 -20.86 -11.04
N PHE A 649 12.90 -20.21 -10.72
CA PHE A 649 14.10 -20.87 -10.23
C PHE A 649 13.90 -21.48 -8.83
N SER A 650 13.17 -20.78 -7.97
CA SER A 650 12.99 -21.14 -6.56
C SER A 650 11.99 -22.30 -6.41
N SER A 651 10.84 -22.18 -7.06
CA SER A 651 9.72 -23.13 -6.95
C SER A 651 9.74 -24.24 -7.99
N GLY A 652 10.40 -24.02 -9.14
CA GLY A 652 10.34 -24.93 -10.29
C GLY A 652 9.01 -24.88 -11.06
N GLU A 653 8.10 -23.95 -10.73
CA GLU A 653 6.80 -23.81 -11.40
C GLU A 653 6.95 -23.15 -12.77
N HIS A 654 6.10 -23.58 -13.72
CA HIS A 654 6.04 -22.95 -15.04
C HIS A 654 5.31 -21.61 -14.97
N LEU A 655 5.96 -20.57 -15.50
CA LEU A 655 5.42 -19.22 -15.58
C LEU A 655 4.83 -18.95 -16.97
N GLU A 656 3.64 -18.36 -16.99
CA GLU A 656 3.14 -17.65 -18.16
C GLU A 656 3.76 -16.26 -18.21
N CYS A 657 3.73 -15.61 -19.37
CA CYS A 657 4.22 -14.24 -19.50
C CYS A 657 3.32 -13.39 -20.39
N THR A 658 3.43 -12.07 -20.26
CA THR A 658 2.78 -11.12 -21.16
C THR A 658 3.50 -11.04 -22.50
N ASP A 659 2.81 -10.52 -23.50
CA ASP A 659 3.40 -10.24 -24.82
C ASP A 659 4.59 -9.28 -24.73
N ASP A 660 4.59 -8.35 -23.75
CA ASP A 660 5.75 -7.51 -23.44
C ASP A 660 7.03 -8.33 -23.19
N VAL A 661 6.94 -9.42 -22.42
CA VAL A 661 8.09 -10.30 -22.13
C VAL A 661 8.53 -11.05 -23.38
N LEU A 662 7.59 -11.49 -24.20
CA LEU A 662 7.88 -12.23 -25.42
C LEU A 662 8.56 -11.37 -26.49
N HIS A 663 8.16 -10.10 -26.61
CA HIS A 663 8.52 -9.25 -27.73
C HIS A 663 9.54 -8.16 -27.42
N LEU A 664 9.62 -7.64 -26.18
CA LEU A 664 10.60 -6.59 -25.84
C LEU A 664 11.99 -7.15 -25.50
N VAL A 665 12.07 -8.43 -25.13
CA VAL A 665 13.35 -9.10 -24.83
C VAL A 665 13.95 -9.70 -26.10
N ASN A 666 15.24 -9.41 -26.37
CA ASN A 666 15.93 -9.99 -27.52
C ASN A 666 16.48 -11.40 -27.21
N TRP A 667 15.58 -12.38 -27.13
CA TRP A 667 15.92 -13.76 -26.77
C TRP A 667 17.00 -14.40 -27.66
N ALA A 668 17.02 -14.06 -28.96
CA ALA A 668 18.00 -14.60 -29.90
C ALA A 668 19.43 -14.13 -29.58
N GLU A 669 19.59 -12.85 -29.26
CA GLU A 669 20.89 -12.29 -28.86
C GLU A 669 21.36 -12.85 -27.51
N LEU A 670 20.46 -12.95 -26.52
CA LEU A 670 20.80 -13.46 -25.20
C LEU A 670 21.31 -14.91 -25.24
N ILE A 671 20.67 -15.77 -26.03
CA ILE A 671 21.09 -17.16 -26.21
C ILE A 671 22.44 -17.26 -26.92
N GLN A 672 22.67 -16.39 -27.91
CA GLN A 672 23.95 -16.34 -28.59
C GLN A 672 25.07 -15.91 -27.62
N ARG A 673 24.79 -14.96 -26.72
CA ARG A 673 25.74 -14.47 -25.71
C ARG A 673 26.06 -15.48 -24.62
N GLU A 674 25.08 -16.26 -24.18
CA GLU A 674 25.24 -17.22 -23.07
C GLU A 674 25.75 -18.59 -23.54
N GLU A 675 26.07 -18.75 -24.84
CA GLU A 675 26.60 -19.98 -25.45
C GLU A 675 25.80 -21.25 -25.09
N GLY A 676 24.49 -21.10 -24.80
CA GLY A 676 23.67 -22.14 -24.20
C GLY A 676 22.18 -21.98 -24.50
N SER A 677 21.39 -23.01 -24.22
CA SER A 677 19.94 -23.00 -24.47
C SER A 677 19.09 -22.40 -23.34
N SER A 678 19.73 -21.98 -22.25
CA SER A 678 19.10 -21.45 -21.04
C SER A 678 19.65 -20.07 -20.68
N VAL A 679 18.76 -19.12 -20.39
CA VAL A 679 19.12 -17.78 -19.91
C VAL A 679 18.43 -17.48 -18.59
N LEU A 680 19.13 -16.79 -17.70
CA LEU A 680 18.62 -16.39 -16.38
C LEU A 680 18.13 -14.95 -16.40
N GLY A 681 17.10 -14.66 -15.61
CA GLY A 681 16.65 -13.29 -15.41
C GLY A 681 15.75 -13.13 -14.20
N PHE A 682 15.68 -11.91 -13.68
CA PHE A 682 14.76 -11.56 -12.60
C PHE A 682 13.47 -10.96 -13.15
N TYR A 683 12.39 -11.14 -12.40
CA TYR A 683 11.11 -10.48 -12.60
C TYR A 683 10.71 -9.74 -11.32
N THR A 684 9.92 -8.69 -11.46
CA THR A 684 9.48 -7.84 -10.35
C THR A 684 7.98 -7.93 -10.13
N THR A 685 7.22 -8.29 -11.16
CA THR A 685 5.76 -8.32 -11.14
C THR A 685 5.25 -9.68 -11.62
N ALA A 686 4.53 -10.37 -10.74
CA ALA A 686 3.84 -11.62 -11.01
C ALA A 686 2.37 -11.48 -10.64
N SER A 687 1.48 -12.12 -11.40
CA SER A 687 0.04 -12.07 -11.19
C SER A 687 -0.60 -13.44 -11.42
N ARG A 688 -1.72 -13.73 -10.76
CA ARG A 688 -2.50 -14.95 -10.95
C ARG A 688 -3.98 -14.63 -10.89
N ALA A 689 -4.65 -14.79 -12.04
CA ALA A 689 -6.05 -14.39 -12.22
C ALA A 689 -7.04 -15.27 -11.43
N SER A 690 -6.70 -16.55 -11.25
CA SER A 690 -7.49 -17.50 -10.47
C SER A 690 -6.57 -18.59 -9.93
N ARG A 691 -7.05 -19.36 -8.94
CA ARG A 691 -6.28 -20.47 -8.36
C ARG A 691 -5.90 -21.58 -9.36
N ARG A 692 -6.60 -21.68 -10.49
CA ARG A 692 -6.33 -22.66 -11.55
C ARG A 692 -5.43 -22.12 -12.65
N ALA A 693 -5.27 -20.80 -12.71
CA ALA A 693 -4.38 -20.16 -13.67
C ALA A 693 -2.94 -20.32 -13.21
N ARG A 694 -2.03 -20.45 -14.17
CA ARG A 694 -0.60 -20.36 -13.89
C ARG A 694 -0.24 -18.93 -13.49
N THR A 695 0.82 -18.79 -12.72
CA THR A 695 1.39 -17.48 -12.42
C THR A 695 1.91 -16.86 -13.71
N LYS A 696 1.51 -15.61 -13.98
CA LYS A 696 1.87 -14.84 -15.15
C LYS A 696 2.78 -13.67 -14.75
N ILE A 697 3.98 -13.62 -15.30
CA ILE A 697 4.90 -12.48 -15.12
C ILE A 697 4.65 -11.42 -16.18
N SER A 698 4.75 -10.14 -15.80
CA SER A 698 4.61 -9.01 -16.74
C SER A 698 5.94 -8.38 -17.14
N ASP A 699 7.03 -8.82 -16.53
CA ASP A 699 8.37 -8.35 -16.81
C ASP A 699 9.41 -9.47 -16.63
N TRP A 700 10.53 -9.36 -17.33
CA TRP A 700 11.70 -10.23 -17.21
C TRP A 700 12.95 -9.48 -17.68
N ASN A 701 14.06 -9.63 -16.95
CA ASN A 701 15.30 -8.90 -17.21
C ASN A 701 16.51 -9.80 -17.01
N TRP A 702 17.39 -9.85 -18.01
CA TRP A 702 18.53 -10.75 -18.06
C TRP A 702 19.51 -10.57 -16.88
N ILE A 703 20.02 -11.71 -16.42
CA ILE A 703 21.13 -11.83 -15.49
C ILE A 703 22.24 -12.61 -16.23
N PRO A 704 23.39 -11.98 -16.51
CA PRO A 704 24.53 -12.68 -17.09
C PRO A 704 24.94 -13.90 -16.24
N ALA A 705 25.13 -15.07 -16.85
CA ALA A 705 25.44 -16.32 -16.12
C ALA A 705 26.66 -16.18 -15.21
N ARG A 706 27.71 -15.49 -15.67
CA ARG A 706 28.92 -15.19 -14.87
C ARG A 706 28.62 -14.49 -13.54
N LEU A 707 27.65 -13.57 -13.53
CA LEU A 707 27.28 -12.84 -12.31
C LEU A 707 26.49 -13.73 -11.34
N TRP A 708 25.68 -14.64 -11.87
CA TRP A 708 24.95 -15.62 -11.07
C TRP A 708 25.89 -16.63 -10.41
N GLU A 709 26.88 -17.14 -11.14
CA GLU A 709 27.90 -18.06 -10.61
C GLU A 709 28.75 -17.41 -9.51
N ASP A 710 29.16 -16.16 -9.71
CA ASP A 710 29.90 -15.41 -8.69
C ASP A 710 29.07 -15.23 -7.42
N TRP A 711 27.78 -14.93 -7.57
CA TRP A 711 26.86 -14.79 -6.44
C TRP A 711 26.67 -16.10 -5.66
N ASP A 712 26.44 -17.22 -6.35
CA ASP A 712 26.33 -18.55 -5.71
C ASP A 712 27.61 -18.91 -4.94
N ARG A 713 28.79 -18.57 -5.48
CA ARG A 713 30.07 -18.77 -4.81
C ARG A 713 30.16 -17.95 -3.52
N THR A 714 29.76 -16.67 -3.56
CA THR A 714 29.74 -15.78 -2.38
C THR A 714 28.80 -16.29 -1.28
N LEU A 715 27.63 -16.81 -1.64
CA LEU A 715 26.69 -17.37 -0.67
C LEU A 715 27.25 -18.62 0.02
N ARG A 716 27.87 -19.53 -0.75
CA ARG A 716 28.51 -20.74 -0.21
C ARG A 716 29.66 -20.42 0.76
N SER A 717 30.44 -19.36 0.50
CA SER A 717 31.53 -18.97 1.40
C SER A 717 31.04 -18.38 2.74
N ASN A 718 29.85 -17.77 2.77
CA ASN A 718 29.28 -17.12 3.96
C ASN A 718 28.48 -18.07 4.87
N ARG A 719 28.79 -19.38 4.86
CA ARG A 719 28.07 -20.47 5.58
C ARG A 719 26.58 -20.60 5.21
N HIS A 720 26.09 -19.91 4.19
CA HIS A 720 24.75 -20.11 3.65
C HIS A 720 24.84 -21.26 2.63
N LYS A 721 23.94 -22.24 2.67
CA LYS A 721 23.94 -23.36 1.71
C LYS A 721 23.51 -22.88 0.30
N GLY A 722 24.32 -22.07 -0.38
CA GLY A 722 24.18 -21.68 -1.80
C GLY A 722 22.76 -21.31 -2.29
N THR A 723 22.55 -21.38 -3.60
CA THR A 723 21.24 -21.30 -4.29
C THR A 723 20.21 -22.31 -3.78
N GLU A 724 20.62 -23.38 -3.08
CA GLU A 724 19.71 -24.30 -2.37
C GLU A 724 19.00 -23.65 -1.18
N ALA A 725 19.59 -22.63 -0.54
CA ALA A 725 18.94 -21.89 0.54
C ALA A 725 17.68 -21.17 0.06
N PHE A 726 17.71 -20.62 -1.16
CA PHE A 726 16.54 -19.99 -1.79
C PHE A 726 15.45 -21.02 -2.17
N LYS A 727 15.85 -22.22 -2.62
CA LYS A 727 14.90 -23.32 -2.86
C LYS A 727 14.27 -23.84 -1.56
N MET A 728 15.06 -23.92 -0.48
CA MET A 728 14.59 -24.40 0.84
C MET A 728 13.74 -23.37 1.60
N GLN A 729 13.92 -22.07 1.38
CA GLN A 729 13.18 -20.99 2.04
C GLN A 729 12.04 -20.40 1.18
N GLY A 730 12.06 -20.63 -0.14
CA GLY A 730 11.06 -20.14 -1.08
C GLY A 730 9.79 -21.01 -1.14
N ALA A 731 9.91 -22.34 -1.12
CA ALA A 731 8.75 -23.23 -1.27
C ALA A 731 8.62 -24.17 -0.07
N SER A 732 7.78 -23.81 0.91
CA SER A 732 7.38 -24.72 1.99
C SER A 732 6.03 -25.40 1.70
N GLY A 733 5.28 -24.89 0.71
CA GLY A 733 4.02 -25.48 0.25
C GLY A 733 4.23 -26.78 -0.52
N ARG A 734 3.35 -27.77 -0.30
CA ARG A 734 3.33 -28.99 -1.15
C ARG A 734 3.06 -28.58 -2.59
N SER A 735 3.91 -29.03 -3.52
CA SER A 735 3.63 -29.05 -4.96
C SER A 735 2.25 -29.67 -5.21
N LEU A 736 1.49 -29.12 -6.17
CA LEU A 736 0.17 -29.61 -6.62
C LEU A 736 0.20 -31.04 -7.22
N GLY A 737 1.30 -31.77 -7.07
CA GLY A 737 1.41 -33.20 -7.28
C GLY A 737 0.66 -34.01 -6.23
N SER A 738 -0.53 -34.48 -6.62
CA SER A 738 -1.32 -35.59 -6.05
C SER A 738 -2.49 -35.23 -5.12
N HIS A 739 -3.68 -35.54 -5.66
CA HIS A 739 -4.90 -36.01 -4.99
C HIS A 739 -5.20 -35.52 -3.56
N GLY A 740 -5.91 -34.40 -3.45
CA GLY A 740 -6.65 -34.03 -2.25
C GLY A 740 -7.43 -32.73 -2.47
N SER A 741 -8.75 -32.79 -2.40
CA SER A 741 -9.71 -31.73 -2.71
C SER A 741 -9.76 -30.57 -1.71
N HIS A 742 -8.64 -30.16 -1.11
CA HIS A 742 -8.63 -29.05 -0.17
C HIS A 742 -8.54 -27.72 -0.93
N LYS A 743 -9.53 -26.87 -0.67
CA LYS A 743 -9.80 -25.68 -1.48
C LYS A 743 -9.55 -24.43 -0.66
N ASN A 744 -8.60 -23.59 -1.10
CA ASN A 744 -8.49 -22.23 -0.59
C ASN A 744 -9.83 -21.53 -0.90
N PRO A 745 -10.63 -21.17 0.12
CA PRO A 745 -11.97 -20.65 -0.09
C PRO A 745 -11.99 -19.21 -0.63
N ASP A 746 -10.85 -18.52 -0.58
CA ASP A 746 -10.75 -17.07 -0.73
C ASP A 746 -10.24 -16.59 -2.09
N GLU A 747 -9.42 -17.40 -2.77
CA GLU A 747 -9.03 -17.15 -4.15
C GLU A 747 -10.22 -17.43 -5.10
N VAL A 748 -10.32 -16.62 -6.15
CA VAL A 748 -11.37 -16.74 -7.18
C VAL A 748 -11.07 -17.88 -8.16
#